data_AF-A0AA88PZM9-F1
#
_entry.id   AF-A0AA88PZM9-F1
#
_cell.length_a   1.000
_cell.length_b   1.000
_cell.length_c   1.000
_cell.angle_alpha   90.00
_cell.angle_beta   90.00
_cell.angle_gamma   90.00
#
_symmetry.space_group_name_H-M   'P 1'
#
loop_
_entity.id
_entity.type
_entity.pdbx_description
1 polymer ?
#
loop_
_entity_poly.entity_id
_entity_poly.type
_entity_poly.pdbx_seq_one_letter_code
_entity_poly.pdbx_strand_id
1 'polypeptide(L)'
;MMLLGDVFPNFEADSTFGRMKLHEFLGDSWGVLFSHPRDFTPVCTTELGRAAQLSLEFSKRNVKLIALSVDGLEEHHDWSKDIMAYNNVEPGSEFPFPIIADDRRELVEELGMLPPEEKDRSGMPLSARCVFVIGPDKKLKLSILYPAATGRNFDEILRVIDSLQLTAHNRVATPVDWRKQLKETQKTFQQRIQQREKDVQQLRETVESHKRSAQTAVEDSERIFTELIRSIERSRSELIRLIRDQEKAAVSRAEGRLERLEQEINDLRRRDAELEQLSHTQDHIQFLQSFQSLSAPPESTDGNDKPFISLFSSDDLRESVHQLRDKLEDFCKEELKKISDRVTFTNIVPRTRKDFPQYSHQLTLDLNTAHKRLRDDTFELHSVQVELEAVEKQIRQLLERQAELRAALESSRLSELVNLYRGGLDYTTSCRIQKHLKPINDNYSINECFSISWGVLFSHPRDFTPVCTTELGRAAQLSLEFSKRNVKLIALSVDGLEEHHDWSKDIMAYNNAEPGSEFPFPIIADDRRELVEELGMLDPEEKDRSGMPLSARCVFVIGPDKKLKLSILYPATTGRNFDEILRVIDSLQLTAHNRVATPVDWRPGDSVMVPPGIPEQEALTLFPAGVYTKDLPSGKKYLRYTPQPNTHQQ
;
A
#
# COMPACT_ATOMS: atom_id res chain seq x y z
N MET A 1 32.46 -24.30 -19.08
CA MET A 1 31.61 -23.82 -17.96
C MET A 1 30.19 -24.22 -18.30
N MET A 2 29.44 -24.79 -17.35
CA MET A 2 28.03 -25.13 -17.62
C MET A 2 27.23 -23.88 -17.95
N LEU A 3 26.41 -23.95 -19.00
CA LEU A 3 25.50 -22.88 -19.38
C LEU A 3 24.13 -23.08 -18.72
N LEU A 4 23.34 -22.01 -18.68
CA LEU A 4 21.94 -22.13 -18.29
C LEU A 4 21.21 -23.11 -19.21
N GLY A 5 20.35 -23.93 -18.64
CA GLY A 5 19.57 -24.91 -19.40
C GLY A 5 20.30 -26.21 -19.76
N ASP A 6 21.61 -26.33 -19.50
CA ASP A 6 22.34 -27.58 -19.64
C ASP A 6 21.86 -28.60 -18.61
N VAL A 7 21.82 -29.89 -19.00
CA VAL A 7 21.53 -30.97 -18.04
C VAL A 7 22.70 -31.06 -17.07
N PHE A 8 22.40 -30.90 -15.78
CA PHE A 8 23.38 -30.97 -14.71
C PHE A 8 23.96 -32.39 -14.61
N PRO A 9 25.27 -32.57 -14.41
CA PRO A 9 25.90 -33.90 -14.38
C PRO A 9 25.24 -34.87 -13.40
N ASN A 10 25.08 -36.13 -13.81
CA ASN A 10 24.48 -37.17 -12.97
C ASN A 10 25.56 -38.08 -12.37
N PHE A 11 26.26 -37.57 -11.37
CA PHE A 11 27.34 -38.31 -10.70
C PHE A 11 26.82 -39.17 -9.53
N GLU A 12 27.66 -40.12 -9.11
CA GLU A 12 27.55 -40.84 -7.85
C GLU A 12 28.64 -40.37 -6.89
N ALA A 13 28.31 -40.16 -5.62
CA ALA A 13 29.26 -39.72 -4.62
C ALA A 13 28.92 -40.27 -3.24
N ASP A 14 29.95 -40.42 -2.39
CA ASP A 14 29.77 -40.70 -0.97
C ASP A 14 29.36 -39.41 -0.25
N SER A 15 28.39 -39.51 0.65
CA SER A 15 27.88 -38.39 1.43
C SER A 15 27.59 -38.81 2.86
N THR A 16 27.35 -37.83 3.74
CA THR A 16 26.91 -38.07 5.12
C THR A 16 25.59 -38.85 5.22
N PHE A 17 24.84 -39.00 4.12
CA PHE A 17 23.61 -39.78 4.03
C PHE A 17 23.84 -41.15 3.34
N GLY A 18 25.10 -41.54 3.14
CA GLY A 18 25.51 -42.70 2.37
C GLY A 18 25.78 -42.37 0.90
N ARG A 19 26.11 -43.40 0.12
CA ARG A 19 26.37 -43.26 -1.31
C ARG A 19 25.07 -42.87 -2.03
N MET A 20 25.14 -41.79 -2.81
CA MET A 20 23.99 -41.21 -3.49
C MET A 20 24.29 -40.96 -4.96
N LYS A 21 23.24 -41.02 -5.79
CA LYS A 21 23.28 -40.60 -7.18
C LYS A 21 22.44 -39.34 -7.35
N LEU A 22 23.01 -38.28 -7.93
CA LEU A 22 22.42 -36.94 -7.85
C LEU A 22 20.99 -36.89 -8.38
N HIS A 23 20.74 -37.38 -9.60
CA HIS A 23 19.41 -37.24 -10.21
C HIS A 23 18.33 -38.05 -9.49
N GLU A 24 18.69 -39.22 -8.95
CA GLU A 24 17.80 -40.06 -8.15
C GLU A 24 17.49 -39.39 -6.81
N PHE A 25 18.49 -38.81 -6.15
CA PHE A 25 18.30 -38.04 -4.93
C PHE A 25 17.38 -36.83 -5.17
N LEU A 26 17.57 -36.09 -6.27
CA LEU A 26 16.72 -34.95 -6.60
C LEU A 26 15.26 -35.39 -6.86
N GLY A 27 15.03 -36.48 -7.61
CA GLY A 27 13.67 -36.93 -7.96
C GLY A 27 12.93 -35.83 -8.72
N ASP A 28 11.68 -35.51 -8.37
CA ASP A 28 10.93 -34.39 -8.98
C ASP A 28 11.13 -33.05 -8.25
N SER A 29 12.06 -32.98 -7.30
CA SER A 29 12.37 -31.76 -6.55
C SER A 29 13.35 -30.86 -7.31
N TRP A 30 13.31 -29.57 -6.98
CA TRP A 30 14.43 -28.67 -7.26
C TRP A 30 15.63 -29.04 -6.39
N GLY A 31 16.84 -28.70 -6.84
CA GLY A 31 18.08 -28.91 -6.10
C GLY A 31 18.85 -27.61 -5.90
N VAL A 32 19.49 -27.46 -4.75
CA VAL A 32 20.54 -26.46 -4.54
C VAL A 32 21.78 -27.20 -4.09
N LEU A 33 22.77 -27.27 -4.97
CA LEU A 33 24.10 -27.77 -4.65
C LEU A 33 25.00 -26.57 -4.40
N PHE A 34 25.62 -26.50 -3.22
CA PHE A 34 26.58 -25.46 -2.91
C PHE A 34 27.86 -26.04 -2.34
N SER A 35 29.00 -25.57 -2.82
CA SER A 35 30.30 -26.08 -2.39
C SER A 35 30.90 -25.23 -1.27
N HIS A 36 31.86 -25.74 -0.52
CA HIS A 36 32.63 -24.91 0.41
C HIS A 36 34.11 -25.28 0.35
N PRO A 37 35.04 -24.33 0.61
CA PRO A 37 36.47 -24.62 0.43
C PRO A 37 37.01 -25.70 1.37
N ARG A 38 36.58 -25.68 2.63
CA ARG A 38 37.07 -26.61 3.66
C ARG A 38 36.20 -26.63 4.93
N ASP A 39 36.06 -27.80 5.53
CA ASP A 39 35.49 -28.07 6.86
C ASP A 39 36.28 -27.38 7.99
N PHE A 40 35.65 -27.14 9.14
CA PHE A 40 36.27 -26.44 10.28
C PHE A 40 36.86 -25.07 9.91
N THR A 41 36.19 -24.34 9.02
CA THR A 41 36.52 -22.95 8.72
C THR A 41 35.36 -22.02 9.08
N PRO A 42 35.66 -20.78 9.50
CA PRO A 42 34.65 -19.91 10.11
C PRO A 42 33.50 -19.56 9.16
N VAL A 43 33.80 -19.09 7.94
CA VAL A 43 32.77 -18.69 6.97
C VAL A 43 31.89 -19.88 6.60
N CYS A 44 32.48 -21.04 6.28
CA CYS A 44 31.73 -22.25 5.93
C CYS A 44 30.81 -22.69 7.07
N THR A 45 31.25 -22.59 8.34
CA THR A 45 30.43 -22.98 9.50
C THR A 45 29.22 -22.06 9.63
N THR A 46 29.40 -20.75 9.41
CA THR A 46 28.26 -19.82 9.39
C THR A 46 27.31 -20.12 8.23
N GLU A 47 27.82 -20.42 7.03
CA GLU A 47 27.01 -20.72 5.85
C GLU A 47 26.18 -21.99 6.00
N LEU A 48 26.80 -23.11 6.37
CA LEU A 48 26.07 -24.36 6.57
C LEU A 48 25.15 -24.29 7.80
N GLY A 49 25.52 -23.50 8.81
CA GLY A 49 24.64 -23.17 9.93
C GLY A 49 23.36 -22.47 9.46
N ARG A 50 23.49 -21.43 8.64
CA ARG A 50 22.35 -20.72 8.05
C ARG A 50 21.52 -21.61 7.12
N ALA A 51 22.16 -22.43 6.29
CA ALA A 51 21.50 -23.40 5.43
C ALA A 51 20.67 -24.40 6.24
N ALA A 52 21.22 -24.92 7.35
CA ALA A 52 20.52 -25.83 8.26
C ALA A 52 19.30 -25.19 8.91
N GLN A 53 19.41 -23.93 9.37
CA GLN A 53 18.28 -23.17 9.90
C GLN A 53 17.17 -22.96 8.85
N LEU A 54 17.55 -22.78 7.59
CA LEU A 54 16.62 -22.55 6.48
C LEU A 54 16.15 -23.83 5.79
N SER A 55 16.64 -25.01 6.18
CA SER A 55 16.34 -26.29 5.51
C SER A 55 14.84 -26.55 5.33
N LEU A 56 14.02 -26.17 6.31
CA LEU A 56 12.56 -26.26 6.24
C LEU A 56 11.97 -25.29 5.21
N GLU A 57 12.53 -24.08 5.08
CA GLU A 57 12.09 -23.10 4.08
C GLU A 57 12.40 -23.55 2.65
N PHE A 58 13.53 -24.22 2.43
CA PHE A 58 13.82 -24.90 1.15
C PHE A 58 12.87 -26.07 0.90
N SER A 59 12.61 -26.89 1.93
CA SER A 59 11.70 -28.05 1.83
C SER A 59 10.28 -27.62 1.47
N LYS A 60 9.77 -26.51 2.04
CA LYS A 60 8.46 -25.92 1.68
C LYS A 60 8.34 -25.55 0.20
N ARG A 61 9.46 -25.27 -0.46
CA ARG A 61 9.56 -24.96 -1.90
C ARG A 61 9.83 -26.19 -2.75
N ASN A 62 9.78 -27.41 -2.19
CA ASN A 62 10.19 -28.63 -2.87
C ASN A 62 11.64 -28.53 -3.40
N VAL A 63 12.54 -27.96 -2.58
CA VAL A 63 13.97 -27.84 -2.89
C VAL A 63 14.78 -28.71 -1.93
N LYS A 64 15.68 -29.53 -2.47
CA LYS A 64 16.66 -30.33 -1.72
C LYS A 64 18.01 -29.62 -1.70
N LEU A 65 18.56 -29.45 -0.50
CA LEU A 65 19.90 -28.90 -0.29
C LEU A 65 20.95 -30.02 -0.38
N ILE A 66 22.13 -29.68 -0.90
CA ILE A 66 23.31 -30.55 -0.94
C ILE A 66 24.55 -29.67 -0.75
N ALA A 67 25.39 -29.99 0.23
CA ALA A 67 26.71 -29.37 0.38
C ALA A 67 27.79 -30.26 -0.26
N LEU A 68 28.92 -29.66 -0.66
CA LEU A 68 30.05 -30.37 -1.26
C LEU A 68 31.39 -29.73 -0.88
N SER A 69 32.36 -30.51 -0.43
CA SER A 69 33.76 -30.04 -0.37
C SER A 69 34.74 -31.16 -0.66
N VAL A 70 36.02 -30.78 -0.71
CA VAL A 70 37.14 -31.68 -0.96
C VAL A 70 37.66 -32.39 0.31
N ASP A 71 36.92 -32.29 1.42
CA ASP A 71 37.27 -32.94 2.69
C ASP A 71 36.67 -34.36 2.76
N GLY A 72 37.14 -35.16 3.71
CA GLY A 72 36.71 -36.56 3.86
C GLY A 72 35.37 -36.72 4.58
N LEU A 73 34.72 -37.87 4.38
CA LEU A 73 33.42 -38.17 4.99
C LEU A 73 33.43 -38.15 6.53
N GLU A 74 34.50 -38.64 7.16
CA GLU A 74 34.66 -38.61 8.62
C GLU A 74 34.72 -37.16 9.14
N GLU A 75 35.43 -36.28 8.42
CA GLU A 75 35.54 -34.87 8.77
C GLU A 75 34.18 -34.16 8.70
N HIS A 76 33.36 -34.47 7.68
CA HIS A 76 32.00 -33.94 7.58
C HIS A 76 31.12 -34.35 8.76
N HIS A 77 31.19 -35.60 9.20
CA HIS A 77 30.41 -36.09 10.35
C HIS A 77 30.81 -35.38 11.65
N ASP A 78 32.11 -35.16 11.86
CA ASP A 78 32.59 -34.44 13.03
C ASP A 78 32.27 -32.95 12.97
N TRP A 79 32.45 -32.32 11.80
CA TRP A 79 32.18 -30.90 11.61
C TRP A 79 30.68 -30.58 11.66
N SER A 80 29.81 -31.50 11.23
CA SER A 80 28.36 -31.35 11.38
C SER A 80 27.95 -31.12 12.83
N LYS A 81 28.64 -31.75 13.80
CA LYS A 81 28.39 -31.53 15.24
C LYS A 81 28.68 -30.08 15.64
N ASP A 82 29.76 -29.50 15.12
CA ASP A 82 30.12 -28.10 15.33
C ASP A 82 29.10 -27.14 14.72
N ILE A 83 28.61 -27.41 13.51
CA ILE A 83 27.59 -26.59 12.85
C ILE A 83 26.27 -26.62 13.63
N MET A 84 25.85 -27.81 14.09
CA MET A 84 24.62 -27.96 14.87
C MET A 84 24.73 -27.26 16.23
N ALA A 85 25.86 -27.41 16.92
CA ALA A 85 26.13 -26.67 18.16
C ALA A 85 26.21 -25.14 17.93
N TYR A 86 26.77 -24.70 16.80
CA TYR A 86 26.78 -23.28 16.42
C TYR A 86 25.35 -22.71 16.35
N ASN A 87 24.41 -23.49 15.84
CA ASN A 87 22.98 -23.17 15.77
C ASN A 87 22.21 -23.38 17.08
N ASN A 88 22.89 -23.74 18.18
CA ASN A 88 22.26 -24.11 19.45
C ASN A 88 21.27 -25.28 19.33
N VAL A 89 21.52 -26.21 18.40
CA VAL A 89 20.73 -27.43 18.26
C VAL A 89 21.27 -28.49 19.22
N GLU A 90 20.37 -29.28 19.82
CA GLU A 90 20.73 -30.30 20.80
C GLU A 90 21.67 -31.37 20.21
N PRO A 91 22.70 -31.82 20.97
CA PRO A 91 23.58 -32.89 20.55
C PRO A 91 22.82 -34.16 20.17
N GLY A 92 23.19 -34.78 19.05
CA GLY A 92 22.56 -36.00 18.53
C GLY A 92 21.45 -35.74 17.50
N SER A 93 21.06 -34.49 17.27
CA SER A 93 20.18 -34.13 16.14
C SER A 93 20.88 -34.38 14.80
N GLU A 94 20.16 -34.95 13.84
CA GLU A 94 20.70 -35.19 12.50
C GLU A 94 20.85 -33.88 11.70
N PHE A 95 21.94 -33.80 10.94
CA PHE A 95 22.17 -32.69 10.03
C PHE A 95 21.18 -32.77 8.84
N PRO A 96 20.50 -31.68 8.47
CA PRO A 96 19.25 -31.77 7.70
C PRO A 96 19.40 -32.09 6.20
N PHE A 97 20.62 -32.15 5.67
CA PHE A 97 20.88 -32.44 4.26
C PHE A 97 22.28 -33.06 4.06
N PRO A 98 22.52 -33.79 2.95
CA PRO A 98 23.81 -34.45 2.72
C PRO A 98 24.95 -33.45 2.48
N ILE A 99 26.13 -33.80 2.98
CA ILE A 99 27.41 -33.20 2.61
C ILE A 99 28.19 -34.25 1.81
N ILE A 100 28.50 -33.95 0.55
CA ILE A 100 29.28 -34.81 -0.36
C ILE A 100 30.76 -34.66 -0.06
N ALA A 101 31.44 -35.79 0.10
CA ALA A 101 32.88 -35.88 0.20
C ALA A 101 33.50 -36.08 -1.20
N ASP A 102 34.29 -35.10 -1.65
CA ASP A 102 35.03 -35.14 -2.91
C ASP A 102 36.55 -35.05 -2.66
N ASP A 103 37.05 -35.96 -1.82
CA ASP A 103 38.46 -36.05 -1.42
C ASP A 103 39.42 -36.21 -2.62
N ARG A 104 38.96 -36.88 -3.68
CA ARG A 104 39.64 -37.06 -4.97
C ARG A 104 39.55 -35.86 -5.91
N ARG A 105 38.71 -34.86 -5.60
CA ARG A 105 38.49 -33.63 -6.39
C ARG A 105 37.89 -33.85 -7.78
N GLU A 106 37.31 -35.01 -8.03
CA GLU A 106 36.78 -35.37 -9.35
C GLU A 106 35.55 -34.50 -9.68
N LEU A 107 34.68 -34.26 -8.70
CA LEU A 107 33.45 -33.48 -8.91
C LEU A 107 33.71 -31.98 -8.98
N VAL A 108 34.61 -31.45 -8.15
CA VAL A 108 34.99 -30.04 -8.22
C VAL A 108 35.71 -29.72 -9.52
N GLU A 109 36.47 -30.65 -10.09
CA GLU A 109 37.05 -30.51 -11.44
C GLU A 109 35.97 -30.55 -12.51
N GLU A 110 35.10 -31.56 -12.50
CA GLU A 110 34.00 -31.72 -13.46
C GLU A 110 33.07 -30.50 -13.49
N LEU A 111 32.74 -29.96 -12.32
CA LEU A 111 31.83 -28.83 -12.17
C LEU A 111 32.53 -27.46 -12.27
N GLY A 112 33.84 -27.43 -12.56
CA GLY A 112 34.62 -26.20 -12.77
C GLY A 112 34.75 -25.33 -11.51
N MET A 113 34.81 -25.95 -10.33
CA MET A 113 34.85 -25.29 -9.04
C MET A 113 36.27 -25.13 -8.47
N LEU A 114 37.33 -25.23 -9.27
CA LEU A 114 38.70 -25.06 -8.79
C LEU A 114 39.22 -23.64 -9.07
N PRO A 115 39.36 -22.77 -8.03
CA PRO A 115 40.01 -21.48 -8.16
C PRO A 115 41.53 -21.68 -8.21
N PRO A 116 42.27 -21.00 -9.12
CA PRO A 116 43.71 -21.21 -9.28
C PRO A 116 44.56 -20.84 -8.04
N GLU A 117 44.05 -19.94 -7.20
CA GLU A 117 44.80 -19.31 -6.10
C GLU A 117 44.56 -19.95 -4.73
N GLU A 118 43.48 -20.71 -4.55
CA GLU A 118 43.14 -21.27 -3.24
C GLU A 118 43.63 -22.70 -3.14
N LYS A 119 44.58 -22.92 -2.24
CA LYS A 119 45.25 -24.20 -2.06
C LYS A 119 45.30 -24.60 -0.59
N ASP A 120 45.30 -25.89 -0.34
CA ASP A 120 45.56 -26.43 0.99
C ASP A 120 47.05 -26.38 1.36
N ARG A 121 47.39 -26.92 2.53
CA ARG A 121 48.77 -26.93 3.06
C ARG A 121 49.72 -27.77 2.20
N SER A 122 49.21 -28.74 1.44
CA SER A 122 49.96 -29.54 0.48
C SER A 122 50.07 -28.88 -0.90
N GLY A 123 49.45 -27.71 -1.11
CA GLY A 123 49.44 -27.02 -2.39
C GLY A 123 48.40 -27.54 -3.39
N MET A 124 47.49 -28.42 -2.96
CA MET A 124 46.38 -28.91 -3.78
C MET A 124 45.25 -27.89 -3.78
N PRO A 125 44.52 -27.71 -4.89
CA PRO A 125 43.46 -26.71 -4.97
C PRO A 125 42.29 -27.07 -4.05
N LEU A 126 41.66 -26.04 -3.48
CA LEU A 126 40.40 -26.14 -2.71
C LEU A 126 39.20 -25.89 -3.62
N SER A 127 37.99 -26.28 -3.21
CA SER A 127 36.76 -25.90 -3.88
C SER A 127 36.46 -24.40 -3.74
N ALA A 128 36.08 -23.74 -4.83
CA ALA A 128 35.51 -22.40 -4.80
C ALA A 128 34.12 -22.42 -4.13
N ARG A 129 33.62 -21.27 -3.69
CA ARG A 129 32.25 -21.14 -3.16
C ARG A 129 31.24 -20.99 -4.30
N CYS A 130 30.79 -22.11 -4.86
CA CYS A 130 29.79 -22.12 -5.93
C CYS A 130 28.38 -22.43 -5.39
N VAL A 131 27.35 -21.92 -6.04
CA VAL A 131 25.95 -22.29 -5.82
C VAL A 131 25.38 -22.64 -7.18
N PHE A 132 24.74 -23.80 -7.27
CA PHE A 132 24.01 -24.25 -8.45
C PHE A 132 22.56 -24.51 -8.06
N VAL A 133 21.63 -23.88 -8.78
CA VAL A 133 20.20 -24.19 -8.67
C VAL A 133 19.82 -25.08 -9.83
N ILE A 134 19.31 -26.27 -9.51
CA ILE A 134 19.00 -27.33 -10.46
C ILE A 134 17.48 -27.49 -10.50
N GLY A 135 16.90 -27.43 -11.69
CA GLY A 135 15.46 -27.62 -11.89
C GLY A 135 15.03 -29.08 -11.75
N PRO A 136 13.72 -29.36 -11.60
CA PRO A 136 13.17 -30.72 -11.65
C PRO A 136 13.48 -31.45 -12.97
N ASP A 137 13.67 -30.69 -14.04
CA ASP A 137 14.14 -31.16 -15.35
C ASP A 137 15.63 -31.53 -15.38
N LYS A 138 16.30 -31.48 -14.22
CA LYS A 138 17.74 -31.72 -14.01
C LYS A 138 18.63 -30.71 -14.73
N LYS A 139 18.08 -29.59 -15.19
CA LYS A 139 18.88 -28.57 -15.85
C LYS A 139 19.40 -27.54 -14.86
N LEU A 140 20.55 -26.95 -15.16
CA LEU A 140 21.03 -25.78 -14.46
C LEU A 140 20.09 -24.59 -14.72
N LYS A 141 19.61 -23.95 -13.66
CA LYS A 141 18.72 -22.79 -13.73
C LYS A 141 19.40 -21.50 -13.31
N LEU A 142 20.45 -21.58 -12.50
CA LEU A 142 21.21 -20.44 -12.01
C LEU A 142 22.53 -20.92 -11.40
N SER A 143 23.60 -20.13 -11.55
CA SER A 143 24.84 -20.35 -10.81
C SER A 143 25.42 -19.07 -10.23
N ILE A 144 26.03 -19.16 -9.04
CA ILE A 144 26.76 -18.05 -8.41
C ILE A 144 28.12 -18.56 -7.93
N LEU A 145 29.17 -17.80 -8.21
CA LEU A 145 30.52 -18.01 -7.72
C LEU A 145 30.87 -16.87 -6.75
N TYR A 146 31.00 -17.21 -5.47
CA TYR A 146 31.50 -16.32 -4.44
C TYR A 146 33.02 -16.52 -4.23
N PRO A 147 33.77 -15.47 -3.85
CA PRO A 147 35.15 -15.60 -3.38
C PRO A 147 35.19 -16.28 -2.00
N ALA A 148 36.25 -17.02 -1.66
CA ALA A 148 36.27 -17.77 -0.39
C ALA A 148 36.19 -16.93 0.88
N ALA A 149 36.60 -15.66 0.84
CA ALA A 149 36.53 -14.75 1.97
C ALA A 149 35.17 -14.06 2.15
N THR A 150 34.22 -14.24 1.21
CA THR A 150 32.89 -13.64 1.29
C THR A 150 31.81 -14.69 1.56
N GLY A 151 31.08 -14.52 2.65
CA GLY A 151 29.93 -15.36 2.96
C GLY A 151 28.76 -15.11 1.99
N ARG A 152 28.10 -16.20 1.61
CA ARG A 152 26.88 -16.21 0.79
C ARG A 152 25.73 -15.45 1.44
N ASN A 153 24.83 -14.98 0.60
CA ASN A 153 23.55 -14.44 1.01
C ASN A 153 22.45 -15.49 0.78
N PHE A 154 22.02 -16.20 1.82
CA PHE A 154 20.96 -17.21 1.72
C PHE A 154 19.57 -16.61 1.49
N ASP A 155 19.34 -15.36 1.92
CA ASP A 155 18.11 -14.65 1.60
C ASP A 155 18.00 -14.38 0.09
N GLU A 156 19.13 -14.09 -0.57
CA GLU A 156 19.22 -13.97 -2.03
C GLU A 156 18.99 -15.33 -2.72
N ILE A 157 19.58 -16.41 -2.21
CA ILE A 157 19.36 -17.77 -2.73
C ILE A 157 17.86 -18.13 -2.67
N LEU A 158 17.18 -17.84 -1.55
CA LEU A 158 15.73 -18.05 -1.43
C LEU A 158 14.94 -17.12 -2.36
N ARG A 159 15.35 -15.86 -2.54
CA ARG A 159 14.70 -14.91 -3.46
C ARG A 159 14.76 -15.40 -4.90
N VAL A 160 15.91 -15.89 -5.35
CA VAL A 160 16.06 -16.38 -6.72
C VAL A 160 15.31 -17.68 -6.94
N ILE A 161 15.24 -18.57 -5.96
CA ILE A 161 14.39 -19.78 -6.04
C ILE A 161 12.93 -19.39 -6.24
N ASP A 162 12.42 -18.45 -5.44
CA ASP A 162 11.04 -17.98 -5.59
C ASP A 162 10.78 -17.38 -6.98
N SER A 163 11.74 -16.61 -7.50
CA SER A 163 11.67 -16.09 -8.87
C SER A 163 11.67 -17.22 -9.90
N LEU A 164 12.66 -18.13 -9.85
CA LEU A 164 12.80 -19.24 -10.79
C LEU A 164 11.58 -20.16 -10.79
N GLN A 165 11.02 -20.47 -9.63
CA GLN A 165 9.80 -21.28 -9.53
C GLN A 165 8.59 -20.52 -10.07
N LEU A 166 8.46 -19.24 -9.75
CA LEU A 166 7.39 -18.40 -10.28
C LEU A 166 7.46 -18.33 -11.82
N THR A 167 8.65 -18.15 -12.40
CA THR A 167 8.84 -18.02 -13.85
C THR A 167 8.85 -19.36 -14.58
N ALA A 168 9.19 -20.46 -13.91
CA ALA A 168 9.02 -21.81 -14.45
C ALA A 168 7.55 -22.21 -14.55
N HIS A 169 6.71 -21.75 -13.62
CA HIS A 169 5.28 -22.06 -13.58
C HIS A 169 4.41 -21.06 -14.34
N ASN A 170 4.83 -19.80 -14.40
CA ASN A 170 4.06 -18.71 -15.00
C ASN A 170 4.92 -18.01 -16.04
N ARG A 171 4.33 -17.61 -17.18
CA ARG A 171 5.01 -16.83 -18.24
C ARG A 171 5.22 -15.37 -17.83
N VAL A 172 5.86 -15.16 -16.70
CA VAL A 172 6.17 -13.87 -16.10
C VAL A 172 7.66 -13.76 -15.86
N ALA A 173 8.16 -12.53 -15.76
CA ALA A 173 9.51 -12.25 -15.34
C ALA A 173 9.47 -11.35 -14.11
N THR A 174 10.39 -11.55 -13.16
CA THR A 174 10.43 -10.73 -11.96
C THR A 174 11.37 -9.54 -12.16
N PRO A 175 10.95 -8.29 -11.88
CA PRO A 175 11.81 -7.11 -12.04
C PRO A 175 12.98 -7.10 -11.04
N VAL A 176 13.90 -6.17 -11.24
CA VAL A 176 14.99 -5.89 -10.28
C VAL A 176 14.43 -5.65 -8.88
N ASP A 177 15.08 -6.17 -7.84
CA ASP A 177 14.72 -5.94 -6.44
C ASP A 177 13.22 -6.15 -6.09
N TRP A 178 12.50 -7.04 -6.82
CA TRP A 178 11.02 -7.12 -6.80
C TRP A 178 10.39 -7.28 -5.42
N ARG A 179 11.04 -7.99 -4.48
CA ARG A 179 10.55 -8.11 -3.10
C ARG A 179 10.58 -6.79 -2.33
N LYS A 180 11.53 -5.91 -2.63
CA LYS A 180 11.66 -4.58 -2.00
C LYS A 180 10.58 -3.64 -2.51
N GLN A 181 10.38 -3.60 -3.83
CA GLN A 181 9.31 -2.83 -4.46
C GLN A 181 7.93 -3.22 -3.93
N LEU A 182 7.70 -4.52 -3.70
CA LEU A 182 6.46 -5.02 -3.09
C LEU A 182 6.26 -4.46 -1.66
N LYS A 183 7.29 -4.51 -0.81
CA LYS A 183 7.23 -3.98 0.56
C LYS A 183 7.02 -2.46 0.59
N GLU A 184 7.70 -1.72 -0.28
CA GLU A 184 7.55 -0.27 -0.39
C GLU A 184 6.13 0.10 -0.83
N THR A 185 5.60 -0.58 -1.86
CA THR A 185 4.22 -0.41 -2.33
C THR A 185 3.21 -0.69 -1.22
N GLN A 186 3.41 -1.77 -0.46
CA GLN A 186 2.56 -2.12 0.67
C GLN A 186 2.58 -1.03 1.76
N LYS A 187 3.76 -0.46 2.06
CA LYS A 187 3.90 0.65 3.00
C LYS A 187 3.18 1.90 2.51
N THR A 188 3.29 2.24 1.22
CA THR A 188 2.56 3.37 0.62
C THR A 188 1.05 3.17 0.70
N PHE A 189 0.54 1.97 0.43
CA PHE A 189 -0.88 1.67 0.61
C PHE A 189 -1.33 1.78 2.06
N GLN A 190 -0.55 1.27 3.03
CA GLN A 190 -0.85 1.43 4.46
C GLN A 190 -0.94 2.90 4.87
N GLN A 191 0.00 3.74 4.42
CA GLN A 191 -0.02 5.18 4.69
C GLN A 191 -1.25 5.86 4.09
N ARG A 192 -1.61 5.52 2.84
CA ARG A 192 -2.82 6.07 2.18
C ARG A 192 -4.09 5.63 2.89
N ILE A 193 -4.20 4.37 3.30
CA ILE A 193 -5.34 3.86 4.08
C ILE A 193 -5.46 4.65 5.38
N GLN A 194 -4.38 4.77 6.15
CA GLN A 194 -4.38 5.50 7.42
C GLN A 194 -4.77 6.97 7.24
N GLN A 195 -4.35 7.61 6.14
CA GLN A 195 -4.76 8.98 5.84
C GLN A 195 -6.25 9.06 5.50
N ARG A 196 -6.76 8.15 4.65
CA ARG A 196 -8.17 8.13 4.27
C ARG A 196 -9.10 7.82 5.45
N GLU A 197 -8.68 6.97 6.38
CA GLU A 197 -9.44 6.71 7.62
C GLU A 197 -9.58 7.99 8.47
N LYS A 198 -8.54 8.83 8.53
CA LYS A 198 -8.62 10.14 9.21
C LYS A 198 -9.58 11.09 8.50
N ASP A 199 -9.49 11.17 7.16
CA ASP A 199 -10.37 12.03 6.36
C ASP A 199 -11.85 11.64 6.60
N VAL A 200 -12.17 10.34 6.61
CA VAL A 200 -13.53 9.82 6.88
C VAL A 200 -14.00 10.21 8.28
N GLN A 201 -13.16 10.09 9.30
CA GLN A 201 -13.53 10.46 10.66
C GLN A 201 -13.87 11.95 10.77
N GLN A 202 -13.07 12.81 10.14
CA GLN A 202 -13.31 14.26 10.11
C GLN A 202 -14.60 14.63 9.36
N LEU A 203 -14.88 13.96 8.24
CA LEU A 203 -16.14 14.12 7.49
C LEU A 203 -17.34 13.70 8.35
N ARG A 204 -17.28 12.57 9.05
CA ARG A 204 -18.35 12.12 9.95
C ARG A 204 -18.64 13.12 11.06
N GLU A 205 -17.60 13.68 11.69
CA GLU A 205 -17.77 14.73 12.70
C GLU A 205 -18.41 16.00 12.13
N THR A 206 -18.02 16.37 10.91
CA THR A 206 -18.60 17.53 10.21
C THR A 206 -20.07 17.31 9.88
N VAL A 207 -20.44 16.11 9.40
CA VAL A 207 -21.83 15.74 9.12
C VAL A 207 -22.67 15.75 10.39
N GLU A 208 -22.19 15.15 11.48
CA GLU A 208 -22.92 15.15 12.76
C GLU A 208 -23.02 16.55 13.38
N SER A 209 -22.05 17.42 13.14
CA SER A 209 -22.13 18.84 13.51
C SER A 209 -23.23 19.56 12.72
N HIS A 210 -23.27 19.38 11.39
CA HIS A 210 -24.30 19.98 10.53
C HIS A 210 -25.69 19.46 10.88
N LYS A 211 -25.84 18.16 11.11
CA LYS A 211 -27.11 17.53 11.50
C LYS A 211 -27.64 18.11 12.81
N ARG A 212 -26.78 18.27 13.83
CA ARG A 212 -27.14 18.92 15.10
C ARG A 212 -27.56 20.38 14.88
N SER A 213 -26.80 21.13 14.09
CA SER A 213 -27.12 22.54 13.77
C SER A 213 -28.48 22.68 13.08
N ALA A 214 -28.75 21.84 12.07
CA ALA A 214 -30.02 21.83 11.36
C ALA A 214 -31.19 21.47 12.28
N GLN A 215 -31.02 20.47 13.15
CA GLN A 215 -32.04 20.08 14.13
C GLN A 215 -32.36 21.21 15.10
N THR A 216 -31.35 21.89 15.65
CA THR A 216 -31.55 23.06 16.52
C THR A 216 -32.33 24.16 15.81
N ALA A 217 -32.02 24.45 14.55
CA ALA A 217 -32.72 25.47 13.77
C ALA A 217 -34.21 25.14 13.56
N VAL A 218 -34.53 23.86 13.36
CA VAL A 218 -35.92 23.38 13.27
C VAL A 218 -36.64 23.55 14.61
N GLU A 219 -36.04 23.10 15.71
CA GLU A 219 -36.62 23.20 17.05
C GLU A 219 -36.86 24.65 17.48
N ASP A 220 -35.89 25.54 17.23
CA ASP A 220 -36.04 26.97 17.50
C ASP A 220 -37.17 27.58 16.65
N SER A 221 -37.30 27.18 15.39
CA SER A 221 -38.38 27.64 14.50
C SER A 221 -39.75 27.18 15.00
N GLU A 222 -39.90 25.91 15.38
CA GLU A 222 -41.14 25.36 15.94
C GLU A 222 -41.54 26.08 17.24
N ARG A 223 -40.58 26.39 18.12
CA ARG A 223 -40.82 27.17 19.33
C ARG A 223 -41.39 28.54 18.99
N ILE A 224 -40.77 29.26 18.05
CA ILE A 224 -41.20 30.60 17.62
C ILE A 224 -42.63 30.56 17.05
N PHE A 225 -42.93 29.61 16.16
CA PHE A 225 -44.28 29.47 15.60
C PHE A 225 -45.32 29.13 16.68
N THR A 226 -44.96 28.29 17.64
CA THR A 226 -45.84 27.95 18.77
C THR A 226 -46.17 29.18 19.63
N GLU A 227 -45.19 30.05 19.90
CA GLU A 227 -45.40 31.29 20.65
C GLU A 227 -46.30 32.28 19.88
N LEU A 228 -46.13 32.40 18.57
CA LEU A 228 -46.99 33.18 17.68
C LEU A 228 -48.45 32.70 17.71
N ILE A 229 -48.68 31.40 17.57
CA ILE A 229 -50.03 30.81 17.63
C ILE A 229 -50.69 31.13 18.98
N ARG A 230 -49.99 30.92 20.09
CA ARG A 230 -50.51 31.25 21.43
C ARG A 230 -50.86 32.72 21.60
N SER A 231 -50.06 33.62 21.02
CA SER A 231 -50.34 35.06 21.04
C SER A 231 -51.65 35.39 20.31
N ILE A 232 -51.83 34.83 19.10
CA ILE A 232 -53.06 35.01 18.30
C ILE A 232 -54.28 34.44 19.04
N GLU A 233 -54.17 33.25 19.64
CA GLU A 233 -55.23 32.64 20.42
C GLU A 233 -55.64 33.48 21.64
N ARG A 234 -54.66 34.10 22.32
CA ARG A 234 -54.92 35.02 23.44
C ARG A 234 -55.69 36.25 22.95
N SER A 235 -55.23 36.91 21.89
CA SER A 235 -55.92 38.09 21.32
C SER A 235 -57.34 37.76 20.84
N ARG A 236 -57.55 36.59 20.22
CA ARG A 236 -58.89 36.09 19.87
C ARG A 236 -59.80 35.98 21.09
N SER A 237 -59.28 35.40 22.18
CA SER A 237 -60.05 35.20 23.42
C SER A 237 -60.46 36.52 24.05
N GLU A 238 -59.56 37.51 24.06
CA GLU A 238 -59.83 38.87 24.55
C GLU A 238 -60.92 39.57 23.73
N LEU A 239 -60.87 39.47 22.40
CA LEU A 239 -61.87 40.05 21.51
C LEU A 239 -63.26 39.43 21.72
N ILE A 240 -63.36 38.10 21.82
CA ILE A 240 -64.62 37.40 22.08
C ILE A 240 -65.21 37.84 23.43
N ARG A 241 -64.37 38.02 24.45
CA ARG A 241 -64.82 38.47 25.77
C ARG A 241 -65.40 39.88 25.70
N LEU A 242 -64.72 40.82 25.03
CA LEU A 242 -65.20 42.19 24.84
C LEU A 242 -66.58 42.23 24.16
N ILE A 243 -66.75 41.43 23.10
CA ILE A 243 -68.03 41.33 22.38
C ILE A 243 -69.14 40.84 23.31
N ARG A 244 -68.88 39.77 24.08
CA ARG A 244 -69.86 39.19 25.01
C ARG A 244 -70.21 40.12 26.17
N ASP A 245 -69.22 40.82 26.73
CA ASP A 245 -69.43 41.78 27.82
C ASP A 245 -70.31 42.95 27.33
N GLN A 246 -70.06 43.41 26.10
CA GLN A 246 -70.84 44.46 25.48
C GLN A 246 -72.27 44.04 25.14
N GLU A 247 -72.45 42.83 24.60
CA GLU A 247 -73.76 42.22 24.35
C GLU A 247 -74.55 42.10 25.65
N LYS A 248 -73.95 41.51 26.70
CA LYS A 248 -74.57 41.36 28.01
C LYS A 248 -75.00 42.70 28.61
N ALA A 249 -74.16 43.73 28.49
CA ALA A 249 -74.50 45.08 28.96
C ALA A 249 -75.65 45.70 28.16
N ALA A 250 -75.72 45.46 26.84
CA ALA A 250 -76.81 45.93 26.01
C ALA A 250 -78.14 45.23 26.34
N VAL A 251 -78.11 43.89 26.50
CA VAL A 251 -79.27 43.08 26.89
C VAL A 251 -79.79 43.49 28.26
N SER A 252 -78.92 43.60 29.27
CA SER A 252 -79.33 44.01 30.62
C SER A 252 -79.98 45.41 30.65
N ARG A 253 -79.50 46.34 29.82
CA ARG A 253 -80.16 47.67 29.66
C ARG A 253 -81.54 47.57 29.02
N ALA A 254 -81.73 46.67 28.06
CA ALA A 254 -83.02 46.45 27.41
C ALA A 254 -84.01 45.79 28.37
N GLU A 255 -83.58 44.74 29.09
CA GLU A 255 -84.39 44.03 30.10
C GLU A 255 -84.86 44.99 31.20
N GLY A 256 -83.97 45.80 31.78
CA GLY A 256 -84.35 46.78 32.82
C GLY A 256 -85.23 47.94 32.32
N ARG A 257 -85.42 48.10 31.01
CA ARG A 257 -86.41 49.02 30.43
C ARG A 257 -87.74 48.30 30.20
N LEU A 258 -87.69 47.05 29.78
CA LEU A 258 -88.86 46.20 29.59
C LEU A 258 -89.61 45.99 30.91
N GLU A 259 -88.90 45.70 32.00
CA GLU A 259 -89.47 45.55 33.36
C GLU A 259 -90.15 46.84 33.84
N ARG A 260 -89.56 48.02 33.57
CA ARG A 260 -90.18 49.32 33.88
C ARG A 260 -91.49 49.55 33.12
N LEU A 261 -91.52 49.23 31.83
CA LEU A 261 -92.73 49.35 31.01
C LEU A 261 -93.82 48.37 31.48
N GLU A 262 -93.46 47.15 31.85
CA GLU A 262 -94.40 46.18 32.43
C GLU A 262 -95.00 46.68 33.76
N GLN A 263 -94.18 47.27 34.63
CA GLN A 263 -94.63 47.89 35.88
C GLN A 263 -95.63 49.02 35.60
N GLU A 264 -95.33 49.89 34.64
CA GLU A 264 -96.18 51.02 34.24
C GLU A 264 -97.51 50.54 33.66
N ILE A 265 -97.49 49.52 32.79
CA ILE A 265 -98.71 48.89 32.24
C ILE A 265 -99.59 48.31 33.36
N ASN A 266 -98.98 47.65 34.35
CA ASN A 266 -99.72 47.06 35.47
C ASN A 266 -100.34 48.14 36.37
N ASP A 267 -99.63 49.22 36.65
CA ASP A 267 -100.16 50.36 37.41
C ASP A 267 -101.32 51.06 36.67
N LEU A 268 -101.19 51.24 35.35
CA LEU A 268 -102.27 51.76 34.50
C LEU A 268 -103.49 50.85 34.51
N ARG A 269 -103.30 49.53 34.40
CA ARG A 269 -104.39 48.54 34.49
C ARG A 269 -105.10 48.57 35.85
N ARG A 270 -104.37 48.76 36.95
CA ARG A 270 -104.98 48.89 38.30
C ARG A 270 -105.87 50.13 38.38
N ARG A 271 -105.40 51.28 37.91
CA ARG A 271 -106.19 52.52 37.93
C ARG A 271 -107.41 52.45 37.02
N ASP A 272 -107.29 51.79 35.87
CA ASP A 272 -108.42 51.54 34.96
C ASP A 272 -109.52 50.72 35.66
N ALA A 273 -109.15 49.65 36.38
CA ALA A 273 -110.08 48.87 37.19
C ALA A 273 -110.72 49.69 38.34
N GLU A 274 -109.96 50.58 38.99
CA GLU A 274 -110.48 51.49 40.03
C GLU A 274 -111.45 52.53 39.45
N LEU A 275 -111.19 53.03 38.24
CA LEU A 275 -112.09 53.92 37.49
C LEU A 275 -113.39 53.21 37.08
N GLU A 276 -113.32 51.95 36.63
CA GLU A 276 -114.52 51.16 36.36
C GLU A 276 -115.38 50.97 37.62
N GLN A 277 -114.79 50.70 38.78
CA GLN A 277 -115.53 50.59 40.03
C GLN A 277 -116.20 51.92 40.42
N LEU A 278 -115.52 53.05 40.22
CA LEU A 278 -116.10 54.37 40.49
C LEU A 278 -117.26 54.75 39.57
N SER A 279 -117.28 54.25 38.33
CA SER A 279 -118.38 54.51 37.40
C SER A 279 -119.74 53.97 37.86
N HIS A 280 -119.75 53.03 38.82
CA HIS A 280 -120.96 52.40 39.36
C HIS A 280 -121.41 53.00 40.72
N THR A 281 -120.73 54.02 41.23
CA THR A 281 -121.03 54.63 42.53
C THR A 281 -122.18 55.65 42.42
N GLN A 282 -123.23 55.49 43.23
CA GLN A 282 -124.41 56.40 43.26
C GLN A 282 -124.26 57.60 44.22
N ASP A 283 -123.17 57.66 45.00
CA ASP A 283 -122.82 58.81 45.85
C ASP A 283 -121.94 59.81 45.08
N HIS A 284 -122.55 60.92 44.67
CA HIS A 284 -121.89 61.97 43.88
C HIS A 284 -120.76 62.71 44.65
N ILE A 285 -120.76 62.70 45.99
CA ILE A 285 -119.71 63.32 46.81
C ILE A 285 -118.48 62.40 46.87
N GLN A 286 -118.70 61.10 47.06
CA GLN A 286 -117.64 60.10 47.05
C GLN A 286 -116.99 59.98 45.65
N PHE A 287 -117.80 60.06 44.59
CA PHE A 287 -117.31 60.11 43.21
C PHE A 287 -116.36 61.28 42.96
N LEU A 288 -116.74 62.51 43.34
CA LEU A 288 -115.91 63.70 43.10
C LEU A 288 -114.60 63.69 43.87
N GLN A 289 -114.58 63.20 45.11
CA GLN A 289 -113.35 63.10 45.92
C GLN A 289 -112.39 62.03 45.40
N SER A 290 -112.91 60.85 45.03
CA SER A 290 -112.07 59.74 44.53
C SER A 290 -111.60 59.97 43.09
N PHE A 291 -112.42 60.56 42.22
CA PHE A 291 -112.04 60.91 40.85
C PHE A 291 -110.92 61.95 40.81
N GLN A 292 -110.91 62.91 41.74
CA GLN A 292 -109.83 63.90 41.85
C GLN A 292 -108.46 63.28 42.19
N SER A 293 -108.45 62.14 42.89
CA SER A 293 -107.21 61.42 43.23
C SER A 293 -106.70 60.53 42.09
N LEU A 294 -107.60 59.99 41.25
CA LEU A 294 -107.27 59.09 40.14
C LEU A 294 -107.00 59.79 38.80
N SER A 295 -107.45 61.04 38.65
CA SER A 295 -107.23 61.85 37.44
C SER A 295 -105.87 62.54 37.39
N ALA A 296 -105.07 62.43 38.46
CA ALA A 296 -103.67 62.83 38.44
C ALA A 296 -102.86 61.82 37.59
N PRO A 297 -102.05 62.27 36.61
CA PRO A 297 -101.14 61.39 35.90
C PRO A 297 -100.21 60.68 36.90
N PRO A 298 -99.74 59.44 36.64
CA PRO A 298 -98.56 58.95 37.34
C PRO A 298 -97.43 59.97 37.14
N GLU A 299 -96.48 60.06 38.07
CA GLU A 299 -95.23 60.78 37.81
C GLU A 299 -94.64 60.26 36.49
N SER A 300 -94.82 61.03 35.42
CA SER A 300 -94.25 60.72 34.13
C SER A 300 -92.74 60.80 34.30
N THR A 301 -92.05 59.69 34.14
CA THR A 301 -90.67 59.73 33.68
C THR A 301 -90.67 60.03 32.19
N ASP A 302 -91.25 61.18 31.80
CA ASP A 302 -91.02 61.70 30.46
C ASP A 302 -89.63 62.33 30.46
N GLY A 303 -88.69 61.54 29.94
CA GLY A 303 -87.27 61.85 29.95
C GLY A 303 -86.52 60.96 28.99
N ASN A 304 -86.64 61.28 27.70
CA ASN A 304 -85.92 60.72 26.54
C ASN A 304 -86.35 59.33 26.05
N ASP A 305 -87.48 59.29 25.33
CA ASP A 305 -87.66 58.34 24.23
C ASP A 305 -86.72 58.69 23.07
N LYS A 306 -85.45 58.28 23.19
CA LYS A 306 -84.67 57.98 21.98
C LYS A 306 -85.16 56.63 21.44
N PRO A 307 -85.48 56.53 20.13
CA PRO A 307 -85.61 55.23 19.48
C PRO A 307 -84.34 54.44 19.74
N PHE A 308 -84.47 53.12 19.94
CA PHE A 308 -83.33 52.20 20.01
C PHE A 308 -82.51 52.34 18.71
N ILE A 309 -81.55 53.28 18.67
CA ILE A 309 -80.50 53.23 17.66
C ILE A 309 -79.64 52.07 18.09
N SER A 310 -79.76 50.96 17.36
CA SER A 310 -78.86 49.82 17.48
C SER A 310 -77.42 50.34 17.51
N LEU A 311 -76.82 50.33 18.70
CA LEU A 311 -75.48 50.90 18.89
C LEU A 311 -74.37 49.94 18.46
N PHE A 312 -74.68 48.84 17.78
CA PHE A 312 -73.69 47.91 17.23
C PHE A 312 -74.10 47.43 15.84
N SER A 313 -73.44 47.94 14.79
CA SER A 313 -73.45 47.30 13.47
C SER A 313 -72.59 46.05 13.57
N SER A 314 -73.22 44.87 13.64
CA SER A 314 -72.50 43.59 13.55
C SER A 314 -71.71 43.46 12.24
N ASP A 315 -72.09 44.22 11.22
CA ASP A 315 -71.45 44.18 9.91
C ASP A 315 -70.09 44.90 9.92
N ASP A 316 -69.95 46.04 10.61
CA ASP A 316 -68.69 46.81 10.68
C ASP A 316 -67.59 46.03 11.43
N LEU A 317 -67.98 45.30 12.49
CA LEU A 317 -67.08 44.43 13.24
C LEU A 317 -66.64 43.23 12.41
N ARG A 318 -67.58 42.60 11.69
CA ARG A 318 -67.28 41.47 10.80
C ARG A 318 -66.31 41.89 9.69
N GLU A 319 -66.53 43.06 9.10
CA GLU A 319 -65.67 43.62 8.07
C GLU A 319 -64.27 43.95 8.60
N SER A 320 -64.15 44.49 9.81
CA SER A 320 -62.87 44.75 10.47
C SER A 320 -62.08 43.45 10.73
N VAL A 321 -62.77 42.37 11.13
CA VAL A 321 -62.15 41.05 11.33
C VAL A 321 -61.72 40.42 9.99
N HIS A 322 -62.50 40.60 8.92
CA HIS A 322 -62.11 40.17 7.57
C HIS A 322 -60.86 40.92 7.08
N GLN A 323 -60.79 42.24 7.27
CA GLN A 323 -59.61 43.04 6.90
C GLN A 323 -58.37 42.62 7.69
N LEU A 324 -58.52 42.27 8.98
CA LEU A 324 -57.42 41.75 9.78
C LEU A 324 -56.91 40.40 9.25
N ARG A 325 -57.82 39.48 8.90
CA ARG A 325 -57.47 38.19 8.29
C ARG A 325 -56.64 38.39 7.02
N ASP A 326 -57.11 39.23 6.10
CA ASP A 326 -56.46 39.41 4.80
C ASP A 326 -55.05 39.98 4.95
N LYS A 327 -54.88 40.98 5.83
CA LYS A 327 -53.55 41.52 6.16
C LYS A 327 -52.61 40.49 6.77
N LEU A 328 -53.12 39.62 7.64
CA LEU A 328 -52.31 38.58 8.27
C LEU A 328 -51.89 37.51 7.26
N GLU A 329 -52.81 37.13 6.36
CA GLU A 329 -52.54 36.13 5.33
C GLU A 329 -51.50 36.61 4.32
N ASP A 330 -51.61 37.86 3.87
CA ASP A 330 -50.64 38.46 2.95
C ASP A 330 -49.26 38.62 3.61
N PHE A 331 -49.21 39.09 4.86
CA PHE A 331 -47.98 39.18 5.63
C PHE A 331 -47.31 37.81 5.79
N CYS A 332 -48.09 36.78 6.16
CA CYS A 332 -47.58 35.41 6.28
C CYS A 332 -47.05 34.88 4.95
N LYS A 333 -47.74 35.10 3.82
CA LYS A 333 -47.27 34.67 2.50
C LYS A 333 -45.95 35.32 2.11
N GLU A 334 -45.79 36.62 2.34
CA GLU A 334 -44.58 37.36 1.97
C GLU A 334 -43.38 36.95 2.82
N GLU A 335 -43.54 36.88 4.15
CA GLU A 335 -42.45 36.53 5.05
C GLU A 335 -42.06 35.04 4.95
N LEU A 336 -43.03 34.13 4.80
CA LEU A 336 -42.71 32.72 4.56
C LEU A 336 -41.95 32.51 3.26
N LYS A 337 -42.26 33.29 2.21
CA LYS A 337 -41.48 33.27 0.96
C LYS A 337 -40.03 33.73 1.19
N LYS A 338 -39.82 34.83 1.92
CA LYS A 338 -38.47 35.32 2.27
C LYS A 338 -37.67 34.29 3.10
N ILE A 339 -38.33 33.60 4.02
CA ILE A 339 -37.72 32.52 4.82
C ILE A 339 -37.38 31.34 3.92
N SER A 340 -38.30 30.91 3.05
CA SER A 340 -38.07 29.83 2.07
C SER A 340 -36.90 30.14 1.15
N ASP A 341 -36.82 31.37 0.62
CA ASP A 341 -35.76 31.79 -0.30
C ASP A 341 -34.38 31.70 0.38
N ARG A 342 -34.28 32.05 1.67
CA ARG A 342 -33.06 31.94 2.47
C ARG A 342 -32.62 30.50 2.73
N VAL A 343 -33.57 29.56 2.85
CA VAL A 343 -33.29 28.12 2.99
C VAL A 343 -32.77 27.54 1.66
N THR A 344 -33.26 28.01 0.51
CA THR A 344 -32.80 27.54 -0.82
C THR A 344 -31.43 28.08 -1.27
N PHE A 345 -30.94 29.18 -0.69
CA PHE A 345 -29.73 29.86 -1.15
C PHE A 345 -28.41 29.28 -0.62
N THR A 346 -28.45 28.26 0.25
CA THR A 346 -27.24 27.62 0.80
C THR A 346 -26.65 26.52 -0.09
N ASN A 347 -27.11 26.37 -1.34
CA ASN A 347 -26.52 25.44 -2.32
C ASN A 347 -25.04 25.80 -2.63
N ILE A 348 -24.12 25.31 -1.82
CA ILE A 348 -22.68 25.30 -2.09
C ILE A 348 -22.43 24.16 -3.08
N VAL A 349 -22.72 24.41 -4.36
CA VAL A 349 -22.23 23.60 -5.48
C VAL A 349 -21.34 24.49 -6.33
N PRO A 350 -20.08 24.11 -6.63
CA PRO A 350 -19.19 24.91 -7.47
C PRO A 350 -19.77 24.97 -8.90
N ARG A 351 -20.17 26.17 -9.34
CA ARG A 351 -20.85 26.39 -10.63
C ARG A 351 -19.90 26.72 -11.79
N THR A 352 -18.60 26.50 -11.66
CA THR A 352 -17.61 26.85 -12.70
C THR A 352 -17.03 25.63 -13.43
N ARG A 353 -17.16 25.66 -14.77
CA ARG A 353 -16.62 24.68 -15.73
C ARG A 353 -15.10 24.44 -15.63
N LYS A 354 -14.37 25.24 -14.84
CA LYS A 354 -12.92 25.09 -14.60
C LYS A 354 -12.57 24.06 -13.52
N ASP A 355 -13.51 23.64 -12.67
CA ASP A 355 -13.25 22.73 -11.53
C ASP A 355 -13.53 21.25 -11.86
N PHE A 356 -14.09 20.97 -13.04
CA PHE A 356 -14.47 19.63 -13.51
C PHE A 356 -13.32 18.65 -13.86
N PRO A 357 -12.07 19.05 -14.22
CA PRO A 357 -11.05 18.09 -14.63
C PRO A 357 -10.38 17.29 -13.50
N GLN A 358 -10.55 17.65 -12.23
CA GLN A 358 -9.89 16.93 -11.12
C GLN A 358 -10.57 15.61 -10.73
N TYR A 359 -11.78 15.36 -11.22
CA TYR A 359 -12.60 14.21 -10.80
C TYR A 359 -13.15 13.36 -11.96
N SER A 360 -12.71 13.59 -13.21
CA SER A 360 -13.16 12.76 -14.33
C SER A 360 -12.42 11.42 -14.36
N HIS A 361 -13.16 10.33 -14.18
CA HIS A 361 -12.79 9.00 -14.64
C HIS A 361 -13.90 8.51 -15.57
N GLN A 362 -13.51 7.93 -16.71
CA GLN A 362 -14.43 7.45 -17.73
C GLN A 362 -15.12 6.17 -17.25
N LEU A 363 -16.35 6.30 -16.76
CA LEU A 363 -17.24 5.18 -16.46
C LEU A 363 -18.08 4.87 -17.69
N THR A 364 -17.83 3.73 -18.33
CA THR A 364 -18.76 3.11 -19.28
C THR A 364 -20.03 2.72 -18.53
N LEU A 365 -21.13 3.41 -18.82
CA LEU A 365 -22.46 3.10 -18.28
C LEU A 365 -23.02 1.86 -18.98
N ASP A 366 -23.28 0.81 -18.19
CA ASP A 366 -24.21 -0.26 -18.54
C ASP A 366 -25.62 0.34 -18.73
N LEU A 367 -26.28 -0.06 -19.82
CA LEU A 367 -27.54 0.51 -20.32
C LEU A 367 -28.78 0.09 -19.51
N ASN A 368 -28.63 -0.69 -18.44
CA ASN A 368 -29.77 -1.31 -17.73
C ASN A 368 -30.20 -0.65 -16.41
N THR A 369 -29.61 0.48 -15.98
CA THR A 369 -29.89 1.06 -14.64
C THR A 369 -30.51 2.46 -14.65
N ALA A 370 -31.28 2.80 -15.69
CA ALA A 370 -31.98 4.09 -15.77
C ALA A 370 -33.27 4.11 -14.91
N HIS A 371 -33.16 4.44 -13.62
CA HIS A 371 -34.33 4.78 -12.80
C HIS A 371 -34.77 6.23 -13.01
N LYS A 372 -35.96 6.40 -13.58
CA LYS A 372 -36.74 7.64 -13.61
C LYS A 372 -37.36 7.89 -12.24
N ARG A 373 -36.93 8.94 -11.53
CA ARG A 373 -37.72 9.80 -10.62
C ARG A 373 -36.77 10.77 -9.89
N LEU A 374 -36.83 12.05 -10.26
CA LEU A 374 -36.20 13.15 -9.53
C LEU A 374 -37.30 14.15 -9.15
N ARG A 375 -37.53 14.32 -7.84
CA ARG A 375 -38.11 15.52 -7.22
C ARG A 375 -37.64 15.66 -5.76
N ASP A 376 -37.07 16.84 -5.52
CA ASP A 376 -37.04 17.72 -4.34
C ASP A 376 -36.34 17.36 -3.01
N ASP A 377 -35.54 18.35 -2.58
CA ASP A 377 -35.23 18.85 -1.22
C ASP A 377 -34.31 18.06 -0.25
N THR A 378 -33.27 17.38 -0.74
CA THR A 378 -32.22 16.76 0.12
C THR A 378 -30.78 16.85 -0.44
N PHE A 379 -30.44 17.92 -1.16
CA PHE A 379 -29.17 17.96 -1.92
C PHE A 379 -27.87 18.06 -1.09
N GLU A 380 -27.87 18.69 0.09
CA GLU A 380 -26.64 18.90 0.88
C GLU A 380 -26.16 17.64 1.63
N LEU A 381 -27.06 16.89 2.27
CA LEU A 381 -26.71 15.61 2.91
C LEU A 381 -26.37 14.53 1.88
N HIS A 382 -27.04 14.52 0.72
CA HIS A 382 -26.76 13.56 -0.34
C HIS A 382 -25.38 13.79 -0.96
N SER A 383 -24.94 15.05 -1.10
CA SER A 383 -23.58 15.40 -1.58
C SER A 383 -22.49 14.82 -0.69
N VAL A 384 -22.58 15.05 0.62
CA VAL A 384 -21.58 14.54 1.57
C VAL A 384 -21.68 13.03 1.76
N GLN A 385 -22.90 12.48 1.71
CA GLN A 385 -23.13 11.02 1.69
C GLN A 385 -22.49 10.38 0.45
N VAL A 386 -22.61 10.99 -0.73
CA VAL A 386 -22.00 10.51 -1.98
C VAL A 386 -20.48 10.59 -1.91
N GLU A 387 -19.90 11.64 -1.31
CA GLU A 387 -18.45 11.71 -1.06
C GLU A 387 -18.00 10.65 -0.05
N LEU A 388 -18.77 10.42 1.02
CA LEU A 388 -18.49 9.38 2.02
C LEU A 388 -18.54 7.99 1.36
N GLU A 389 -19.56 7.71 0.55
CA GLU A 389 -19.72 6.47 -0.20
C GLU A 389 -18.62 6.28 -1.25
N ALA A 390 -18.18 7.35 -1.92
CA ALA A 390 -17.08 7.30 -2.89
C ALA A 390 -15.73 6.99 -2.21
N VAL A 391 -15.47 7.61 -1.05
CA VAL A 391 -14.27 7.33 -0.25
C VAL A 391 -14.33 5.92 0.34
N GLU A 392 -15.47 5.49 0.88
CA GLU A 392 -15.65 4.12 1.39
C GLU A 392 -15.49 3.08 0.27
N LYS A 393 -15.97 3.37 -0.95
CA LYS A 393 -15.76 2.53 -2.13
C LYS A 393 -14.29 2.46 -2.53
N GLN A 394 -13.56 3.59 -2.49
CA GLN A 394 -12.11 3.59 -2.71
C GLN A 394 -11.37 2.78 -1.64
N ILE A 395 -11.75 2.90 -0.38
CA ILE A 395 -11.17 2.11 0.71
C ILE A 395 -11.43 0.62 0.49
N ARG A 396 -12.67 0.22 0.15
CA ARG A 396 -13.00 -1.19 -0.16
C ARG A 396 -12.18 -1.72 -1.34
N GLN A 397 -12.06 -0.98 -2.44
CA GLN A 397 -11.22 -1.38 -3.57
C GLN A 397 -9.74 -1.50 -3.20
N LEU A 398 -9.22 -0.60 -2.36
CA LEU A 398 -7.85 -0.68 -1.85
C LEU A 398 -7.65 -1.89 -0.93
N LEU A 399 -8.63 -2.20 -0.08
CA LEU A 399 -8.63 -3.36 0.81
C LEU A 399 -8.73 -4.68 0.04
N GLU A 400 -9.58 -4.75 -0.99
CA GLU A 400 -9.68 -5.90 -1.90
C GLU A 400 -8.35 -6.11 -2.63
N ARG A 401 -7.76 -5.06 -3.20
CA ARG A 401 -6.46 -5.15 -3.87
C ARG A 401 -5.33 -5.51 -2.91
N GLN A 402 -5.40 -5.04 -1.67
CA GLN A 402 -4.47 -5.44 -0.60
C GLN A 402 -4.66 -6.91 -0.21
N ALA A 403 -5.90 -7.41 -0.18
CA ALA A 403 -6.22 -8.81 0.08
C ALA A 403 -5.75 -9.71 -1.07
N GLU A 404 -5.92 -9.29 -2.34
CA GLU A 404 -5.38 -9.97 -3.52
C GLU A 404 -3.85 -10.03 -3.48
N LEU A 405 -3.18 -8.93 -3.12
CA LEU A 405 -1.72 -8.90 -2.94
C LEU A 405 -1.26 -9.82 -1.81
N ARG A 406 -1.97 -9.85 -0.67
CA ARG A 406 -1.70 -10.79 0.43
C ARG A 406 -1.95 -12.24 0.02
N ALA A 407 -3.03 -12.51 -0.71
CA ALA A 407 -3.35 -13.84 -1.22
C ALA A 407 -2.36 -14.31 -2.30
N ALA A 408 -1.83 -13.41 -3.13
CA ALA A 408 -0.77 -13.71 -4.10
C ALA A 408 0.58 -13.98 -3.39
N LEU A 409 0.83 -13.35 -2.24
CA LEU A 409 1.93 -13.67 -1.33
C LEU A 409 1.75 -15.03 -0.64
N GLU A 410 0.50 -15.45 -0.40
CA GLU A 410 0.16 -16.67 0.36
C GLU A 410 -0.11 -17.89 -0.54
N SER A 411 -0.50 -17.72 -1.80
CA SER A 411 -0.87 -18.82 -2.72
C SER A 411 0.16 -19.02 -3.84
N SER A 412 1.23 -19.75 -3.51
CA SER A 412 2.13 -20.36 -4.48
C SER A 412 1.43 -21.53 -5.19
N ARG A 413 0.48 -21.28 -6.10
CA ARG A 413 -0.02 -22.30 -7.03
C ARG A 413 -0.46 -21.64 -8.31
N LEU A 414 0.10 -22.06 -9.44
CA LEU A 414 -0.59 -22.14 -10.73
C LEU A 414 0.27 -22.97 -11.70
N SER A 415 -0.17 -24.21 -11.91
CA SER A 415 0.35 -25.18 -12.85
C SER A 415 -0.56 -25.24 -14.07
N GLU A 416 -0.04 -24.99 -15.29
CA GLU A 416 -0.48 -25.65 -16.56
C GLU A 416 0.32 -25.16 -17.82
N LEU A 417 0.82 -26.13 -18.63
CA LEU A 417 1.26 -26.11 -20.06
C LEU A 417 2.68 -25.57 -20.44
N VAL A 418 3.78 -26.35 -20.50
CA VAL A 418 4.22 -27.48 -21.39
C VAL A 418 4.92 -27.10 -22.73
N ASN A 419 6.25 -27.40 -22.80
CA ASN A 419 7.12 -27.93 -23.89
C ASN A 419 7.47 -27.07 -25.15
N LEU A 420 8.65 -27.16 -25.84
CA LEU A 420 9.60 -28.26 -26.11
C LEU A 420 10.92 -27.76 -26.86
N TYR A 421 12.07 -28.44 -26.62
CA TYR A 421 13.33 -28.62 -27.43
C TYR A 421 14.46 -27.54 -27.61
N ARG A 422 15.74 -27.88 -27.89
CA ARG A 422 16.89 -28.59 -27.21
C ARG A 422 18.18 -28.46 -28.10
N GLY A 423 19.37 -28.28 -27.48
CA GLY A 423 20.73 -28.68 -27.96
C GLY A 423 21.61 -27.60 -28.64
N GLY A 424 22.94 -27.45 -28.44
CA GLY A 424 23.95 -28.04 -27.52
C GLY A 424 25.42 -27.78 -27.99
N LEU A 425 26.39 -27.73 -27.04
CA LEU A 425 27.89 -27.87 -27.12
C LEU A 425 28.75 -26.68 -27.68
N ASP A 426 29.99 -26.34 -27.27
CA ASP A 426 30.96 -26.68 -26.19
C ASP A 426 32.14 -25.65 -26.28
N TYR A 427 32.80 -25.21 -25.19
CA TYR A 427 33.94 -24.26 -25.22
C TYR A 427 34.97 -24.50 -24.09
N THR A 428 36.25 -24.51 -24.48
CA THR A 428 37.41 -24.16 -23.65
C THR A 428 38.02 -22.85 -24.15
N THR A 429 38.12 -21.79 -23.35
CA THR A 429 39.23 -20.81 -23.46
C THR A 429 39.36 -19.99 -22.17
N SER A 430 40.56 -20.02 -21.59
CA SER A 430 41.03 -19.03 -20.62
C SER A 430 41.83 -17.96 -21.38
N CYS A 431 41.52 -16.70 -21.07
CA CYS A 431 42.36 -15.52 -21.25
C CYS A 431 42.70 -15.11 -22.70
N ARG A 432 41.87 -14.24 -23.32
CA ARG A 432 42.29 -13.40 -24.47
C ARG A 432 41.41 -12.17 -24.78
N ILE A 433 41.07 -11.34 -23.79
CA ILE A 433 40.46 -10.02 -24.08
C ILE A 433 41.55 -9.00 -24.47
N GLN A 434 41.89 -8.96 -25.75
CA GLN A 434 42.56 -7.84 -26.42
C GLN A 434 41.96 -7.64 -27.82
N LYS A 435 40.82 -6.96 -27.91
CA LYS A 435 40.34 -6.31 -29.15
C LYS A 435 39.60 -5.01 -28.82
N HIS A 436 39.73 -4.03 -29.72
CA HIS A 436 39.14 -2.70 -29.63
C HIS A 436 37.60 -2.78 -29.60
N LEU A 437 37.00 -2.20 -28.56
CA LEU A 437 35.56 -2.08 -28.40
C LEU A 437 35.11 -0.70 -28.87
N LYS A 438 33.88 -0.61 -29.41
CA LYS A 438 33.19 0.66 -29.65
C LYS A 438 32.03 0.78 -28.65
N PRO A 439 32.22 1.26 -27.42
CA PRO A 439 31.13 1.76 -26.61
C PRO A 439 30.58 3.08 -27.17
N ILE A 440 29.46 3.51 -26.60
CA ILE A 440 28.70 4.73 -26.96
C ILE A 440 29.59 6.00 -26.93
N ASN A 441 30.73 6.00 -26.23
CA ASN A 441 31.53 7.21 -25.97
C ASN A 441 33.01 7.21 -26.46
N ASP A 442 33.53 6.22 -27.21
CA ASP A 442 34.84 6.22 -27.93
C ASP A 442 35.33 4.78 -28.20
N ASN A 443 36.50 4.58 -28.84
CA ASN A 443 37.17 3.26 -28.88
C ASN A 443 37.83 2.96 -27.51
N TYR A 444 37.43 1.87 -26.82
CA TYR A 444 38.00 1.50 -25.50
C TYR A 444 38.59 0.09 -25.48
N SER A 445 39.57 -0.12 -24.60
CA SER A 445 40.01 -1.44 -24.13
C SER A 445 39.45 -1.70 -22.72
N ILE A 446 38.80 -2.85 -22.48
CA ILE A 446 38.33 -3.25 -21.13
C ILE A 446 39.46 -3.17 -20.09
N ASN A 447 40.69 -3.50 -20.48
CA ASN A 447 41.86 -3.45 -19.60
C ASN A 447 42.26 -2.02 -19.22
N GLU A 448 42.05 -1.06 -20.11
CA GLU A 448 42.30 0.38 -19.84
C GLU A 448 41.20 0.96 -18.95
N CYS A 449 39.94 0.54 -19.15
CA CYS A 449 38.81 0.95 -18.33
C CYS A 449 39.03 0.63 -16.84
N PHE A 450 39.56 -0.54 -16.51
CA PHE A 450 39.73 -0.99 -15.11
C PHE A 450 41.16 -0.80 -14.56
N SER A 451 42.02 -0.05 -15.24
CA SER A 451 43.48 -0.01 -14.97
C SER A 451 43.86 0.15 -13.49
N ILE A 452 43.16 1.01 -12.73
CA ILE A 452 43.34 1.21 -11.27
C ILE A 452 42.06 1.04 -10.42
N SER A 453 40.93 0.72 -11.05
CA SER A 453 39.61 0.65 -10.40
C SER A 453 39.08 -0.76 -10.37
N TRP A 454 38.18 -1.04 -9.44
CA TRP A 454 37.32 -2.21 -9.54
C TRP A 454 36.37 -2.07 -10.74
N GLY A 455 35.90 -3.18 -11.27
CA GLY A 455 34.99 -3.23 -12.40
C GLY A 455 33.80 -4.14 -12.13
N VAL A 456 32.63 -3.73 -12.61
CA VAL A 456 31.45 -4.60 -12.72
C VAL A 456 31.01 -4.60 -14.17
N LEU A 457 31.26 -5.71 -14.85
CA LEU A 457 30.72 -5.99 -16.18
C LEU A 457 29.44 -6.79 -15.98
N PHE A 458 28.32 -6.31 -16.51
CA PHE A 458 27.04 -7.02 -16.39
C PHE A 458 26.30 -7.03 -17.72
N SER A 459 25.79 -8.20 -18.11
CA SER A 459 25.05 -8.35 -19.36
C SER A 459 23.55 -8.24 -19.15
N HIS A 460 22.81 -7.93 -20.21
CA HIS A 460 21.36 -8.07 -20.26
C HIS A 460 20.93 -8.65 -21.61
N PRO A 461 19.85 -9.46 -21.66
CA PRO A 461 19.47 -10.18 -22.87
C PRO A 461 19.21 -9.30 -24.09
N ARG A 462 18.49 -8.19 -23.89
CA ARG A 462 18.07 -7.31 -24.97
C ARG A 462 17.64 -5.93 -24.49
N ASP A 463 17.94 -4.92 -25.29
CA ASP A 463 17.37 -3.57 -25.19
C ASP A 463 15.84 -3.57 -25.40
N PHE A 464 15.19 -2.51 -24.95
CA PHE A 464 13.72 -2.33 -25.04
C PHE A 464 12.91 -3.46 -24.40
N THR A 465 13.44 -4.11 -23.35
CA THR A 465 12.74 -5.16 -22.60
C THR A 465 12.52 -4.75 -21.13
N PRO A 466 11.38 -5.14 -20.52
CA PRO A 466 10.94 -4.55 -19.26
C PRO A 466 11.90 -4.81 -18.09
N VAL A 467 12.33 -6.06 -17.87
CA VAL A 467 13.23 -6.38 -16.75
C VAL A 467 14.58 -5.70 -16.94
N CYS A 468 15.13 -5.68 -18.15
CA CYS A 468 16.39 -4.99 -18.45
C CYS A 468 16.28 -3.50 -18.17
N THR A 469 15.14 -2.85 -18.52
CA THR A 469 14.93 -1.42 -18.24
C THR A 469 14.94 -1.16 -16.74
N THR A 470 14.29 -2.03 -15.95
CA THR A 470 14.30 -1.88 -14.48
C THR A 470 15.72 -2.05 -13.91
N GLU A 471 16.50 -3.01 -14.41
CA GLU A 471 17.85 -3.29 -13.93
C GLU A 471 18.85 -2.17 -14.26
N LEU A 472 18.89 -1.71 -15.52
CA LEU A 472 19.77 -0.60 -15.89
C LEU A 472 19.31 0.71 -15.24
N GLY A 473 18.00 0.89 -15.04
CA GLY A 473 17.47 2.01 -14.25
C GLY A 473 17.99 2.00 -12.83
N ARG A 474 17.93 0.85 -12.14
CA ARG A 474 18.47 0.66 -10.79
C ARG A 474 19.99 0.86 -10.74
N ALA A 475 20.72 0.32 -11.72
CA ALA A 475 22.17 0.52 -11.84
C ALA A 475 22.54 2.00 -12.02
N ALA A 476 21.77 2.74 -12.84
CA ALA A 476 21.95 4.17 -13.04
C ALA A 476 21.73 4.97 -11.75
N GLN A 477 20.67 4.66 -11.00
CA GLN A 477 20.41 5.26 -9.67
C GLN A 477 21.55 4.97 -8.68
N LEU A 478 22.16 3.79 -8.74
CA LEU A 478 23.24 3.36 -7.85
C LEU A 478 24.65 3.72 -8.36
N SER A 479 24.79 4.30 -9.57
CA SER A 479 26.08 4.58 -10.20
C SER A 479 27.03 5.40 -9.31
N LEU A 480 26.48 6.34 -8.54
CA LEU A 480 27.25 7.12 -7.56
C LEU A 480 27.75 6.26 -6.39
N GLU A 481 26.96 5.29 -5.93
CA GLU A 481 27.37 4.36 -4.85
C GLU A 481 28.50 3.43 -5.28
N PHE A 482 28.50 2.98 -6.55
CA PHE A 482 29.63 2.26 -7.13
C PHE A 482 30.85 3.17 -7.28
N SER A 483 30.66 4.41 -7.74
CA SER A 483 31.75 5.38 -7.92
C SER A 483 32.45 5.72 -6.59
N LYS A 484 31.69 5.88 -5.49
CA LYS A 484 32.23 6.07 -4.14
C LYS A 484 33.17 4.95 -3.68
N ARG A 485 32.98 3.75 -4.22
CA ARG A 485 33.79 2.54 -3.94
C ARG A 485 34.93 2.36 -4.95
N ASN A 486 35.20 3.33 -5.82
CA ASN A 486 36.15 3.18 -6.93
C ASN A 486 35.81 1.97 -7.82
N VAL A 487 34.52 1.78 -8.11
CA VAL A 487 34.00 0.74 -9.01
C VAL A 487 33.42 1.38 -10.26
N LYS A 488 33.84 0.91 -11.43
CA LYS A 488 33.25 1.30 -12.72
C LYS A 488 32.24 0.27 -13.18
N LEU A 489 31.05 0.74 -13.55
CA LEU A 489 30.02 -0.07 -14.17
C LEU A 489 30.21 -0.10 -15.69
N ILE A 490 29.98 -1.25 -16.31
CA ILE A 490 29.88 -1.42 -17.77
C ILE A 490 28.77 -2.43 -18.06
N ALA A 491 27.79 -2.05 -18.87
CA ALA A 491 26.74 -2.95 -19.33
C ALA A 491 27.11 -3.58 -20.69
N LEU A 492 26.45 -4.68 -21.07
CA LEU A 492 26.67 -5.37 -22.34
C LEU A 492 25.39 -6.06 -22.83
N SER A 493 25.05 -5.91 -24.11
CA SER A 493 24.09 -6.81 -24.78
C SER A 493 24.47 -7.06 -26.23
N VAL A 494 23.67 -7.87 -26.91
CA VAL A 494 23.87 -8.26 -28.31
C VAL A 494 23.22 -7.29 -29.31
N ASP A 495 22.69 -6.17 -28.81
CA ASP A 495 22.06 -5.11 -29.60
C ASP A 495 23.11 -4.12 -30.14
N GLY A 496 22.71 -3.27 -31.10
CA GLY A 496 23.58 -2.29 -31.72
C GLY A 496 23.75 -0.99 -30.91
N LEU A 497 24.78 -0.20 -31.23
CA LEU A 497 25.03 1.09 -30.55
C LEU A 497 23.90 2.11 -30.67
N GLU A 498 23.23 2.15 -31.82
CA GLU A 498 22.10 3.05 -32.04
C GLU A 498 20.92 2.69 -31.12
N GLU A 499 20.63 1.39 -30.99
CA GLU A 499 19.58 0.86 -30.10
C GLU A 499 19.89 1.21 -28.63
N HIS A 500 21.13 1.04 -28.18
CA HIS A 500 21.53 1.42 -26.82
C HIS A 500 21.32 2.91 -26.55
N HIS A 501 21.70 3.77 -27.51
CA HIS A 501 21.57 5.21 -27.35
C HIS A 501 20.10 5.62 -27.22
N ASP A 502 19.21 5.05 -28.03
CA ASP A 502 17.78 5.36 -27.93
C ASP A 502 17.14 4.76 -26.69
N TRP A 503 17.46 3.51 -26.34
CA TRP A 503 16.92 2.87 -25.15
C TRP A 503 17.39 3.50 -23.84
N SER A 504 18.61 4.08 -23.82
CA SER A 504 19.11 4.81 -22.66
C SER A 504 18.18 5.96 -22.25
N LYS A 505 17.50 6.60 -23.22
CA LYS A 505 16.50 7.65 -22.96
C LYS A 505 15.29 7.10 -22.21
N ASP A 506 14.82 5.90 -22.59
CA ASP A 506 13.71 5.22 -21.91
C ASP A 506 14.08 4.83 -20.48
N ILE A 507 15.32 4.37 -20.25
CA ILE A 507 15.81 4.03 -18.90
C ILE A 507 15.86 5.27 -18.02
N MET A 508 16.36 6.40 -18.55
CA MET A 508 16.40 7.66 -17.81
C MET A 508 15.00 8.22 -17.56
N ALA A 509 14.08 8.07 -18.50
CA ALA A 509 12.67 8.41 -18.32
C ALA A 509 11.99 7.54 -17.25
N TYR A 510 12.25 6.22 -17.23
CA TYR A 510 11.79 5.31 -16.18
C TYR A 510 12.24 5.76 -14.79
N ASN A 511 13.46 6.30 -14.68
CA ASN A 511 13.99 6.87 -13.44
C ASN A 511 13.44 8.26 -13.09
N ASN A 512 12.55 8.83 -13.90
CA ASN A 512 12.09 10.23 -13.80
C ASN A 512 13.26 11.24 -13.78
N ALA A 513 14.34 10.95 -14.53
CA ALA A 513 15.45 11.87 -14.66
C ALA A 513 15.05 13.10 -15.49
N GLU A 514 15.71 14.23 -15.26
CA GLU A 514 15.44 15.45 -16.01
C GLU A 514 15.75 15.26 -17.51
N PRO A 515 14.96 15.84 -18.43
CA PRO A 515 15.23 15.77 -19.86
C PRO A 515 16.65 16.22 -20.20
N GLY A 516 17.41 15.37 -20.89
CA GLY A 516 18.81 15.63 -21.25
C GLY A 516 19.85 15.09 -20.24
N SER A 517 19.43 14.44 -19.15
CA SER A 517 20.34 13.73 -18.26
C SER A 517 21.11 12.63 -19.00
N GLU A 518 22.43 12.61 -18.87
CA GLU A 518 23.28 11.58 -19.47
C GLU A 518 23.21 10.25 -18.71
N PHE A 519 23.29 9.16 -19.46
CA PHE A 519 23.35 7.82 -18.90
C PHE A 519 24.75 7.56 -18.29
N PRO A 520 24.86 7.09 -17.03
CA PRO A 520 26.08 7.27 -16.23
C PRO A 520 27.22 6.28 -16.51
N PHE A 521 27.02 5.26 -17.35
CA PHE A 521 28.04 4.27 -17.69
C PHE A 521 27.83 3.69 -19.10
N PRO A 522 28.88 3.17 -19.76
CA PRO A 522 28.76 2.67 -21.12
C PRO A 522 27.99 1.34 -21.20
N ILE A 523 27.35 1.12 -22.36
CA ILE A 523 26.79 -0.17 -22.79
C ILE A 523 27.63 -0.65 -23.98
N ILE A 524 28.16 -1.88 -23.90
CA ILE A 524 28.90 -2.54 -24.97
C ILE A 524 27.91 -3.17 -25.95
N ALA A 525 28.05 -2.82 -27.23
CA ALA A 525 27.38 -3.50 -28.33
C ALA A 525 28.19 -4.73 -28.77
N ASP A 526 27.66 -5.92 -28.50
CA ASP A 526 28.20 -7.22 -28.94
C ASP A 526 27.30 -7.85 -30.01
N ASP A 527 27.02 -7.09 -31.07
CA ASP A 527 26.20 -7.49 -32.21
C ASP A 527 26.75 -8.71 -32.96
N ARG A 528 28.01 -9.07 -32.77
CA ARG A 528 28.61 -10.30 -33.31
C ARG A 528 28.63 -11.48 -32.34
N ARG A 529 28.17 -11.27 -31.11
CA ARG A 529 28.09 -12.27 -30.02
C ARG A 529 29.46 -12.85 -29.61
N GLU A 530 30.55 -12.18 -29.97
CA GLU A 530 31.91 -12.68 -29.72
C GLU A 530 32.20 -12.72 -28.20
N LEU A 531 31.77 -11.69 -27.47
CA LEU A 531 32.02 -11.58 -26.03
C LEU A 531 31.08 -12.46 -25.21
N VAL A 532 29.79 -12.50 -25.57
CA VAL A 532 28.82 -13.34 -24.86
C VAL A 532 29.12 -14.82 -25.02
N GLU A 533 29.68 -15.25 -26.16
CA GLU A 533 30.17 -16.62 -26.36
C GLU A 533 31.45 -16.88 -25.55
N GLU A 534 32.46 -16.01 -25.67
CA GLU A 534 33.76 -16.16 -24.97
C GLU A 534 33.57 -16.22 -23.45
N LEU A 535 32.65 -15.43 -22.91
CA LEU A 535 32.40 -15.32 -21.47
C LEU A 535 31.32 -16.28 -20.97
N GLY A 536 30.81 -17.18 -21.82
CA GLY A 536 29.79 -18.17 -21.45
C GLY A 536 28.51 -17.54 -20.92
N MET A 537 28.12 -16.41 -21.50
CA MET A 537 26.95 -15.63 -21.08
C MET A 537 25.68 -15.98 -21.86
N LEU A 538 25.67 -16.97 -22.75
CA LEU A 538 24.47 -17.26 -23.55
C LEU A 538 23.37 -17.92 -22.73
N ASP A 539 22.13 -17.49 -22.97
CA ASP A 539 20.90 -18.14 -22.51
C ASP A 539 20.26 -18.88 -23.69
N PRO A 540 20.34 -20.21 -23.77
CA PRO A 540 19.86 -20.96 -24.93
C PRO A 540 18.32 -21.03 -25.00
N GLU A 541 17.61 -20.70 -23.91
CA GLU A 541 16.15 -20.66 -23.88
C GLU A 541 15.61 -19.33 -24.44
N GLU A 542 16.45 -18.28 -24.45
CA GLU A 542 16.09 -16.95 -24.93
C GLU A 542 16.73 -16.67 -26.30
N LYS A 543 15.90 -16.41 -27.30
CA LYS A 543 16.34 -16.26 -28.69
C LYS A 543 15.82 -14.98 -29.31
N ASP A 544 16.62 -14.38 -30.18
CA ASP A 544 16.15 -13.30 -31.03
C ASP A 544 15.21 -13.79 -32.14
N ARG A 545 14.75 -12.87 -32.99
CA ARG A 545 13.82 -13.17 -34.10
C ARG A 545 14.43 -14.11 -35.15
N SER A 546 15.75 -14.19 -35.23
CA SER A 546 16.48 -15.09 -36.12
C SER A 546 16.75 -16.47 -35.49
N GLY A 547 16.36 -16.66 -34.23
CA GLY A 547 16.58 -17.90 -33.49
C GLY A 547 17.96 -18.00 -32.83
N MET A 548 18.75 -16.92 -32.86
CA MET A 548 20.06 -16.87 -32.21
C MET A 548 19.91 -16.63 -30.71
N PRO A 549 20.66 -17.35 -29.84
CA PRO A 549 20.63 -17.13 -28.40
C PRO A 549 20.96 -15.69 -28.00
N LEU A 550 20.29 -15.20 -26.96
CA LEU A 550 20.57 -13.94 -26.30
C LEU A 550 21.54 -14.15 -25.13
N SER A 551 22.07 -13.07 -24.56
CA SER A 551 22.80 -13.17 -23.31
C SER A 551 21.87 -13.41 -22.12
N ALA A 552 22.30 -14.22 -21.18
CA ALA A 552 21.80 -14.31 -19.82
C ALA A 552 22.09 -13.01 -19.05
N ARG A 553 21.60 -12.93 -17.81
CA ARG A 553 21.87 -11.83 -16.88
C ARG A 553 23.13 -12.13 -16.07
N CYS A 554 24.29 -11.99 -16.71
CA CYS A 554 25.58 -12.23 -16.05
C CYS A 554 26.06 -10.99 -15.29
N VAL A 555 26.83 -11.21 -14.23
CA VAL A 555 27.62 -10.18 -13.53
C VAL A 555 29.00 -10.73 -13.30
N PHE A 556 30.03 -9.96 -13.63
CA PHE A 556 31.43 -10.24 -13.34
C PHE A 556 32.00 -9.07 -12.55
N VAL A 557 32.46 -9.35 -11.33
CA VAL A 557 33.22 -8.38 -10.52
C VAL A 557 34.70 -8.61 -10.75
N ILE A 558 35.38 -7.60 -11.25
CA ILE A 558 36.78 -7.65 -11.68
C ILE A 558 37.61 -6.76 -10.76
N GLY A 559 38.68 -7.32 -10.20
CA GLY A 559 39.60 -6.59 -9.34
C GLY A 559 40.53 -5.65 -10.13
N PRO A 560 41.22 -4.70 -9.46
CA PRO A 560 42.25 -3.88 -10.10
C PRO A 560 43.39 -4.70 -10.72
N ASP A 561 43.61 -5.92 -10.23
CA ASP A 561 44.53 -6.92 -10.80
C ASP A 561 44.02 -7.60 -12.07
N LYS A 562 42.86 -7.19 -12.59
CA LYS A 562 42.17 -7.73 -13.78
C LYS A 562 41.69 -9.17 -13.62
N LYS A 563 41.68 -9.70 -12.40
CA LYS A 563 41.18 -11.05 -12.12
C LYS A 563 39.71 -11.02 -11.77
N LEU A 564 38.98 -12.04 -12.21
CA LEU A 564 37.61 -12.29 -11.78
C LEU A 564 37.60 -12.57 -10.28
N LYS A 565 36.73 -11.89 -9.55
CA LYS A 565 36.57 -12.03 -8.09
C LYS A 565 35.23 -12.62 -7.69
N LEU A 566 34.18 -12.40 -8.50
CA LEU A 566 32.84 -12.93 -8.29
C LEU A 566 32.11 -13.01 -9.63
N SER A 567 31.32 -14.06 -9.83
CA SER A 567 30.41 -14.14 -10.98
C SER A 567 29.01 -14.61 -10.58
N ILE A 568 28.00 -14.02 -11.23
CA ILE A 568 26.59 -14.40 -11.09
C ILE A 568 26.06 -14.68 -12.49
N LEU A 569 25.33 -15.79 -12.65
CA LEU A 569 24.66 -16.19 -13.89
C LEU A 569 23.18 -16.42 -13.61
N TYR A 570 22.35 -15.42 -13.91
CA TYR A 570 20.88 -15.47 -13.78
C TYR A 570 20.21 -15.60 -15.15
N PRO A 571 19.06 -16.29 -15.27
CA PRO A 571 18.31 -16.34 -16.52
C PRO A 571 17.63 -15.00 -16.83
N ALA A 572 17.21 -14.81 -18.08
CA ALA A 572 16.49 -13.60 -18.48
C ALA A 572 15.21 -13.34 -17.66
N THR A 573 14.57 -14.38 -17.13
CA THR A 573 13.31 -14.25 -16.38
C THR A 573 13.48 -13.71 -14.96
N THR A 574 14.70 -13.73 -14.40
CA THR A 574 14.97 -13.40 -12.99
C THR A 574 15.82 -12.14 -12.86
N GLY A 575 15.17 -11.00 -12.61
CA GLY A 575 15.86 -9.74 -12.29
C GLY A 575 16.81 -9.87 -11.10
N ARG A 576 17.99 -9.25 -11.24
CA ARG A 576 19.09 -9.23 -10.28
C ARG A 576 18.75 -8.42 -9.03
N ASN A 577 19.60 -8.60 -8.02
CA ASN A 577 19.59 -7.83 -6.78
C ASN A 577 20.86 -6.97 -6.71
N PHE A 578 20.74 -5.66 -6.98
CA PHE A 578 21.91 -4.77 -6.98
C PHE A 578 22.39 -4.44 -5.57
N ASP A 579 21.54 -4.58 -4.55
CA ASP A 579 21.94 -4.43 -3.16
C ASP A 579 22.89 -5.59 -2.76
N GLU A 580 22.68 -6.81 -3.28
CA GLU A 580 23.65 -7.92 -3.12
C GLU A 580 24.97 -7.64 -3.85
N ILE A 581 24.93 -7.09 -5.06
CA ILE A 581 26.15 -6.73 -5.82
C ILE A 581 26.98 -5.70 -5.04
N LEU A 582 26.35 -4.69 -4.43
CA LEU A 582 27.04 -3.72 -3.57
C LEU A 582 27.61 -4.39 -2.30
N ARG A 583 26.84 -5.26 -1.65
CA ARG A 583 27.27 -5.97 -0.43
C ARG A 583 28.52 -6.82 -0.68
N VAL A 584 28.58 -7.55 -1.80
CA VAL A 584 29.75 -8.37 -2.14
C VAL A 584 30.96 -7.53 -2.53
N ILE A 585 30.76 -6.35 -3.14
CA ILE A 585 31.85 -5.39 -3.39
C ILE A 585 32.42 -4.89 -2.06
N ASP A 586 31.56 -4.51 -1.12
CA ASP A 586 31.99 -4.06 0.21
C ASP A 586 32.82 -5.15 0.92
N SER A 587 32.37 -6.41 0.83
CA SER A 587 33.12 -7.56 1.34
C SER A 587 34.46 -7.77 0.62
N LEU A 588 34.47 -7.75 -0.72
CA LEU A 588 35.68 -7.93 -1.53
C LEU A 588 36.73 -6.88 -1.23
N GLN A 589 36.33 -5.61 -1.11
CA GLN A 589 37.25 -4.52 -0.79
C GLN A 589 37.74 -4.62 0.66
N LEU A 590 36.85 -4.92 1.62
CA LEU A 590 37.22 -5.10 3.02
C LEU A 590 38.28 -6.20 3.18
N THR A 591 38.06 -7.35 2.55
CA THR A 591 38.92 -8.54 2.64
C THR A 591 40.20 -8.45 1.79
N ALA A 592 40.22 -7.57 0.79
CA ALA A 592 41.46 -7.25 0.04
C ALA A 592 42.43 -6.41 0.87
N HIS A 593 41.93 -5.50 1.71
CA HIS A 593 42.74 -4.60 2.53
C HIS A 593 43.00 -5.12 3.95
N ASN A 594 42.12 -5.97 4.47
CA ASN A 594 42.20 -6.50 5.82
C ASN A 594 42.24 -8.02 5.78
N ARG A 595 43.04 -8.64 6.67
CA ARG A 595 43.13 -10.11 6.79
C ARG A 595 41.94 -10.69 7.55
N VAL A 596 40.73 -10.42 7.06
CA VAL A 596 39.44 -10.87 7.60
C VAL A 596 38.63 -11.59 6.53
N ALA A 597 37.54 -12.23 6.93
CA ALA A 597 36.54 -12.78 6.02
C ALA A 597 35.13 -12.40 6.50
N THR A 598 34.19 -12.16 5.60
CA THR A 598 32.81 -11.83 5.99
C THR A 598 31.98 -13.12 6.16
N PRO A 599 31.23 -13.28 7.25
CA PRO A 599 30.37 -14.45 7.46
C PRO A 599 29.15 -14.45 6.52
N VAL A 600 28.36 -15.54 6.59
CA VAL A 600 27.07 -15.64 5.89
C VAL A 600 26.18 -14.42 6.16
N ASP A 601 25.44 -13.97 5.15
CA ASP A 601 24.47 -12.86 5.22
C ASP A 601 25.04 -11.52 5.75
N TRP A 602 26.37 -11.38 5.86
CA TRP A 602 27.06 -10.21 6.43
C TRP A 602 26.67 -8.90 5.75
N ARG A 603 26.50 -7.84 6.55
CA ARG A 603 26.32 -6.46 6.09
C ARG A 603 27.44 -5.55 6.60
N PRO A 604 27.75 -4.44 5.90
CA PRO A 604 28.69 -3.45 6.39
C PRO A 604 28.35 -2.98 7.81
N GLY A 605 29.32 -3.08 8.71
CA GLY A 605 29.21 -2.80 10.15
C GLY A 605 29.13 -4.06 11.02
N ASP A 606 28.71 -5.20 10.47
CA ASP A 606 28.63 -6.45 11.21
C ASP A 606 30.04 -6.99 11.54
N SER A 607 30.12 -7.82 12.59
CA SER A 607 31.36 -8.52 12.93
C SER A 607 31.84 -9.41 11.78
N VAL A 608 33.16 -9.50 11.63
CA VAL A 608 33.85 -10.29 10.62
C VAL A 608 34.59 -11.46 11.27
N MET A 609 35.00 -12.41 10.46
CA MET A 609 35.70 -13.61 10.87
C MET A 609 37.21 -13.44 10.76
N VAL A 610 37.94 -13.94 11.76
CA VAL A 610 39.40 -14.06 11.70
C VAL A 610 39.76 -15.34 10.94
N PRO A 611 40.53 -15.27 9.83
CA PRO A 611 40.93 -16.43 9.05
C PRO A 611 41.63 -17.49 9.91
N PRO A 612 41.37 -18.80 9.68
CA PRO A 612 41.87 -19.86 10.55
C PRO A 612 43.39 -20.00 10.54
N GLY A 613 44.07 -19.48 9.51
CA GLY A 613 45.53 -19.50 9.40
C GLY A 613 46.27 -18.50 10.29
N ILE A 614 45.57 -17.56 10.95
CA ILE A 614 46.19 -16.55 11.81
C ILE A 614 46.33 -17.09 13.24
N PRO A 615 47.53 -17.23 13.83
CA PRO A 615 47.71 -17.64 15.22
C PRO A 615 47.03 -16.70 16.24
N GLU A 616 46.70 -17.21 17.43
CA GLU A 616 45.98 -16.45 18.47
C GLU A 616 46.72 -15.17 18.90
N GLN A 617 48.04 -15.24 19.07
CA GLN A 617 48.88 -14.09 19.44
C GLN A 617 48.93 -13.00 18.35
N GLU A 618 49.01 -13.42 17.08
CA GLU A 618 49.01 -12.51 15.93
C GLU A 618 47.64 -11.86 15.77
N ALA A 619 46.56 -12.61 15.96
CA ALA A 619 45.19 -12.08 15.88
C ALA A 619 44.94 -10.97 16.91
N LEU A 620 45.45 -11.10 18.15
CA LEU A 620 45.34 -10.07 19.17
C LEU A 620 46.05 -8.75 18.79
N THR A 621 47.10 -8.83 17.98
CA THR A 621 47.84 -7.65 17.50
C THR A 621 47.16 -7.03 16.28
N LEU A 622 46.70 -7.87 15.34
CA LEU A 622 46.01 -7.42 14.14
C LEU A 622 44.62 -6.84 14.42
N PHE A 623 43.94 -7.30 15.48
CA PHE A 623 42.57 -6.93 15.81
C PHE A 623 42.47 -6.38 17.24
N PRO A 624 42.95 -5.14 17.49
CA PRO A 624 42.98 -4.55 18.83
C PRO A 624 41.58 -4.27 19.41
N ALA A 625 40.54 -4.23 18.57
CA ALA A 625 39.14 -4.12 18.99
C ALA A 625 38.62 -5.39 19.69
N GLY A 626 39.40 -6.47 19.70
CA GLY A 626 39.10 -7.72 20.38
C GLY A 626 38.79 -8.87 19.42
N VAL A 627 39.13 -10.08 19.85
CA VAL A 627 38.83 -11.34 19.17
C VAL A 627 38.01 -12.21 20.10
N TYR A 628 36.84 -12.63 19.64
CA TYR A 628 35.97 -13.55 20.36
C TYR A 628 36.03 -14.93 19.69
N THR A 629 36.31 -15.97 20.46
CA THR A 629 36.28 -17.35 19.98
C THR A 629 35.02 -18.03 20.51
N LYS A 630 34.22 -18.62 19.63
CA LYS A 630 33.10 -19.46 20.03
C LYS A 630 33.58 -20.89 20.22
N ASP A 631 33.35 -21.44 21.41
CA ASP A 631 33.67 -22.83 21.71
C ASP A 631 32.68 -23.78 21.03
N LEU A 632 33.22 -24.85 20.43
CA LEU A 632 32.46 -25.84 19.66
C LEU A 632 32.89 -27.27 20.07
N PRO A 633 32.03 -28.29 19.88
CA PRO A 633 32.29 -29.68 20.27
C PRO A 633 33.63 -30.27 19.84
N SER A 634 34.16 -29.90 18.67
CA SER A 634 35.46 -30.39 18.19
C SER A 634 36.66 -29.92 19.00
N GLY A 635 36.50 -28.90 19.86
CA GLY A 635 37.57 -28.25 20.60
C GLY A 635 38.50 -27.40 19.72
N LYS A 636 38.25 -27.30 18.41
CA LYS A 636 39.05 -26.49 17.50
C LYS A 636 38.70 -25.01 17.61
N LYS A 637 39.70 -24.16 17.84
CA LYS A 637 39.55 -22.69 17.97
C LYS A 637 39.48 -21.94 16.62
N TYR A 638 38.69 -22.41 15.67
CA TYR A 638 38.64 -21.81 14.32
C TYR A 638 37.52 -20.76 14.16
N LEU A 639 36.46 -20.83 14.98
CA LEU A 639 35.30 -19.95 14.87
C LEU A 639 35.53 -18.65 15.68
N ARG A 640 36.31 -17.75 15.08
CA ARG A 640 36.76 -16.50 15.70
C ARG A 640 36.15 -15.29 15.01
N TYR A 641 35.62 -14.37 15.80
CA TYR A 641 34.99 -13.12 15.39
C TYR A 641 35.83 -11.93 15.85
N THR A 642 35.75 -10.84 15.10
CA THR A 642 36.24 -9.53 15.51
C THR A 642 35.32 -8.44 14.94
N PRO A 643 35.15 -7.28 15.60
CA PRO A 643 34.48 -6.15 15.00
C PRO A 643 35.10 -5.79 13.64
N GLN A 644 34.29 -5.30 12.69
CA GLN A 644 34.81 -4.89 11.39
C GLN A 644 35.94 -3.85 11.55
N PRO A 645 37.14 -4.07 10.99
CA PRO A 645 38.21 -3.09 11.01
C PRO A 645 37.89 -1.89 10.10
N ASN A 646 38.39 -0.71 10.47
CA ASN A 646 38.22 0.50 9.66
C ASN A 646 39.01 0.38 8.35
N THR A 647 38.34 0.62 7.22
CA THR A 647 38.93 0.60 5.87
C THR A 647 39.97 1.70 5.62
N HIS A 648 40.19 2.62 6.56
CA HIS A 648 41.08 3.80 6.42
C HIS A 648 42.32 3.80 7.33
N GLN A 649 42.64 2.69 8.00
CA GLN A 649 43.90 2.57 8.75
C GLN A 649 44.92 1.76 7.95
N GLN A 650 45.46 2.37 6.89
CA GLN A 650 46.83 2.15 6.43
C GLN A 650 47.31 3.34 5.60
#